data_AF-A0A0H5R5R8-F1
#
_entry.id   AF-A0A0H5R5R8-F1
#
_cell.length_a   1.000
_cell.length_b   1.000
_cell.length_c   1.000
_cell.angle_alpha   90.00
_cell.angle_beta   90.00
_cell.angle_gamma   90.00
#
_symmetry.space_group_name_H-M   'P 1'
#
loop_
_entity.id
_entity.type
_entity.pdbx_description
1 polymer ?
#
loop_
_entity_poly.entity_id
_entity_poly.type
_entity_poly.pdbx_seq_one_letter_code
_entity_poly.pdbx_strand_id
1 'polypeptide(L)'
;MDHDVLERSISADITAQIHAAGRMSYKFTEEEDRSDDNCLICINRVIHLPGNAFANLFGRTLWIRISVGDKQLYLDEGEILKPFNSLVFNSFANLSGLARSDEIDIQIYSWDVMSSWYRVGRTSIRLGDLVKRPFRSLLLQLDNGDFMVKKSLNVPTELHINVIRTPVGWPAPMESPYNDVSRFDKHVMIITRGTRGDVQPFVALAIGLAEQRNWLVTICTELAYKDFIMSHSRKLSRGGIRFRPSGGDTSAKVSRDFFRWALHSRSVMIQTMILARTEAEFFTSEPIVFWWAELLQPSAIIYGFTMASIAMILSEKLNIPMLGFILQPTVIPSSQYPPLESLSQNAIPLMIEDTILSHGFIGTLKSYLDYPTLTALRRRRGLAPTSKSWNHILEQSSPIVVPINEVAFGGRPNDWPSSVVLTDFIYLTSDVVELEPNLVSFLDKAKADSCPVVVIGFSSMPIPREDITKIVIRLAEQCQRKPRIVSLLGDSIMQTLCSRSQAQLDELISKNIVFQARGAPFNKLFERADCVVIHGGLGATSEAMRASIPIICTGVLLMDQRFWGNRCKAIGIAPDMKHISAFTSACVSQVDDALAPDNGFLVAARQFGPRIQAPLDPSGVTVNVRTIAQMLKTAVPIKTKLCKSEDAVAG
;
A
#
# COMPACT_ATOMS: atom_id res chain seq x y z
N MET A 1 55.99 -17.52 14.49
CA MET A 1 56.97 -16.94 13.55
C MET A 1 56.36 -16.85 12.16
N ASP A 2 55.65 -15.80 11.78
CA ASP A 2 54.89 -14.81 12.55
C ASP A 2 53.83 -14.26 11.61
N HIS A 3 52.57 -14.55 11.95
CA HIS A 3 51.38 -13.94 11.36
C HIS A 3 51.25 -12.44 11.73
N ASP A 4 52.16 -11.92 12.57
CA ASP A 4 52.20 -10.54 13.08
C ASP A 4 52.70 -9.48 12.09
N VAL A 5 53.23 -9.85 10.91
CA VAL A 5 53.82 -8.87 9.97
C VAL A 5 52.83 -8.44 8.86
N LEU A 6 51.81 -9.22 8.54
CA LEU A 6 50.81 -8.83 7.53
C LEU A 6 49.61 -8.05 8.11
N GLU A 7 49.30 -8.18 9.39
CA GLU A 7 48.24 -7.38 10.04
C GLU A 7 48.68 -5.94 10.38
N ARG A 8 49.99 -5.68 10.48
CA ARG A 8 50.50 -4.36 10.91
C ARG A 8 50.64 -3.32 9.80
N SER A 9 50.53 -3.68 8.51
CA SER A 9 50.53 -2.67 7.43
C SER A 9 49.13 -2.23 6.97
N ILE A 10 48.08 -2.98 7.28
CA ILE A 10 46.70 -2.65 6.84
C ILE A 10 45.95 -1.83 7.92
N SER A 11 46.35 -1.90 9.19
CA SER A 11 45.69 -1.17 10.28
C SER A 11 46.09 0.31 10.39
N ALA A 12 47.23 0.74 9.84
CA ALA A 12 47.71 2.11 10.00
C ALA A 12 47.09 3.09 8.97
N ASP A 13 46.91 2.67 7.71
CA ASP A 13 46.39 3.56 6.65
C ASP A 13 44.86 3.76 6.71
N ILE A 14 44.10 2.79 7.23
CA ILE A 14 42.65 2.94 7.42
C ILE A 14 42.35 3.87 8.61
N THR A 15 43.18 3.83 9.66
CA THR A 15 43.04 4.71 10.83
C THR A 15 43.38 6.16 10.49
N ALA A 16 44.35 6.39 9.58
CA ALA A 16 44.67 7.73 9.10
C ALA A 16 43.59 8.32 8.17
N GLN A 17 42.92 7.51 7.36
CA GLN A 17 41.81 7.98 6.50
C GLN A 17 40.51 8.25 7.28
N ILE A 18 40.24 7.49 8.36
CA ILE A 18 39.10 7.74 9.25
C ILE A 18 39.33 9.01 10.10
N HIS A 19 40.58 9.34 10.45
CA HIS A 19 40.90 10.57 11.17
C HIS A 19 40.91 11.85 10.30
N ALA A 20 40.92 11.73 8.97
CA ALA A 20 40.87 12.86 8.04
C ALA A 20 39.44 13.26 7.60
N ALA A 21 38.43 12.41 7.81
CA ALA A 21 37.04 12.68 7.45
C ALA A 21 36.18 12.97 8.69
N GLY A 22 36.12 14.24 9.09
CA GLY A 22 34.94 14.74 9.80
C GLY A 22 35.14 15.38 11.17
N ARG A 23 36.30 16.00 11.44
CA ARG A 23 36.30 17.18 12.32
C ARG A 23 35.61 18.32 11.58
N MET A 24 34.29 18.43 11.73
CA MET A 24 33.61 19.72 11.57
C MET A 24 33.12 20.17 12.93
N SER A 25 33.91 21.05 13.53
CA SER A 25 33.46 21.92 14.61
C SER A 25 32.47 22.94 14.02
N TYR A 26 31.20 22.79 14.33
CA TYR A 26 30.23 23.86 14.14
C TYR A 26 30.07 24.60 15.47
N LYS A 27 30.61 25.81 15.53
CA LYS A 27 30.19 26.81 16.51
C LYS A 27 28.82 27.33 16.04
N PHE A 28 27.75 26.88 16.67
CA PHE A 28 26.48 27.58 16.60
C PHE A 28 26.44 28.54 17.77
N THR A 29 26.34 29.83 17.45
CA THR A 29 26.00 30.89 18.38
C THR A 29 24.69 30.53 19.09
N GLU A 30 24.68 30.65 20.41
CA GLU A 30 23.48 30.62 21.24
C GLU A 30 22.49 31.66 20.72
N GLU A 31 21.41 31.22 20.08
CA GLU A 31 20.14 31.92 20.25
C GLU A 31 19.55 31.37 21.54
N GLU A 32 19.59 32.19 22.59
CA GLU A 32 18.69 32.09 23.72
C GLU A 32 17.25 32.15 23.19
N ASP A 33 16.66 30.98 22.95
CA ASP A 33 15.21 30.86 22.89
C ASP A 33 14.76 30.31 24.25
N ARG A 34 14.50 31.25 25.16
CA ARG A 34 13.87 30.97 26.45
C ARG A 34 12.43 30.53 26.21
N SER A 35 12.10 29.39 26.82
CA SER A 35 10.79 29.00 27.34
C SER A 35 9.58 29.15 26.41
N ASP A 36 9.27 28.04 25.72
CA ASP A 36 7.91 27.49 25.84
C ASP A 36 8.04 25.98 26.10
N ASP A 37 8.14 25.67 27.39
CA ASP A 37 8.32 24.37 28.02
C ASP A 37 7.05 23.52 27.93
N ASN A 38 6.71 23.06 26.73
CA ASN A 38 5.55 22.19 26.58
C ASN A 38 5.76 21.18 25.44
N CYS A 39 6.66 20.21 25.63
CA CYS A 39 6.81 19.04 24.75
C CYS A 39 6.83 17.73 25.54
N LEU A 40 5.86 16.85 25.30
CA LEU A 40 5.92 15.43 25.61
C LEU A 40 6.86 14.77 24.59
N ILE A 41 7.77 13.95 25.09
CA ILE A 41 8.70 13.16 24.27
C ILE A 41 8.23 11.71 24.35
N CYS A 42 7.49 11.27 23.34
CA CYS A 42 7.06 9.87 23.27
C CYS A 42 8.18 9.02 22.67
N ILE A 43 8.66 8.06 23.45
CA ILE A 43 9.67 7.10 23.02
C ILE A 43 8.97 5.89 22.39
N ASN A 44 8.77 5.90 21.07
CA ASN A 44 8.31 4.69 20.36
C ASN A 44 9.55 3.85 20.01
N ARG A 45 9.62 2.60 20.46
CA ARG A 45 10.77 1.73 20.13
C ARG A 45 10.38 0.35 19.62
N VAL A 46 11.16 -0.08 18.64
CA VAL A 46 11.35 -1.47 18.25
C VAL A 46 12.79 -1.79 18.60
N ILE A 47 13.03 -2.68 19.57
CA ILE A 47 14.38 -3.15 19.86
C ILE A 47 14.64 -4.36 18.98
N HIS A 48 15.47 -4.20 17.95
CA HIS A 48 15.94 -5.32 17.15
C HIS A 48 17.10 -6.00 17.89
N LEU A 49 16.77 -6.91 18.82
CA LEU A 49 17.76 -7.83 19.35
C LEU A 49 17.97 -8.97 18.34
N PRO A 50 19.21 -9.30 17.94
CA PRO A 50 19.44 -10.44 17.05
C PRO A 50 19.51 -11.73 17.87
N GLY A 51 18.53 -12.61 17.69
CA GLY A 51 18.40 -13.83 18.50
C GLY A 51 19.30 -14.98 18.12
N ASN A 52 20.59 -14.79 18.38
CA ASN A 52 21.45 -15.88 18.82
C ASN A 52 22.35 -15.46 19.98
N ALA A 53 22.41 -14.17 20.35
CA ALA A 53 23.11 -13.73 21.57
C ALA A 53 22.40 -14.21 22.86
N PHE A 54 21.12 -14.58 22.74
CA PHE A 54 20.24 -14.99 23.85
C PHE A 54 19.85 -16.47 23.81
N ALA A 55 20.55 -17.31 23.04
CA ALA A 55 20.27 -18.75 22.97
C ALA A 55 20.39 -19.44 24.36
N ASN A 56 21.15 -18.88 25.30
CA ASN A 56 21.27 -19.36 26.68
C ASN A 56 20.18 -18.80 27.63
N LEU A 57 19.24 -17.99 27.14
CA LEU A 57 18.18 -17.32 27.92
C LEU A 57 16.78 -17.88 27.59
N PHE A 58 16.71 -19.15 27.19
CA PHE A 58 15.44 -19.87 27.00
C PHE A 58 14.64 -19.87 28.32
N GLY A 59 13.44 -19.28 28.30
CA GLY A 59 12.52 -19.26 29.44
C GLY A 59 12.69 -18.10 30.43
N ARG A 60 13.52 -17.08 30.12
CA ARG A 60 13.72 -15.90 30.99
C ARG A 60 13.04 -14.66 30.41
N THR A 61 12.37 -13.91 31.28
CA THR A 61 11.76 -12.62 30.96
C THR A 61 12.81 -11.50 30.99
N LEU A 62 12.81 -10.64 29.96
CA LEU A 62 13.66 -9.46 29.88
C LEU A 62 12.85 -8.20 30.21
N TRP A 63 13.46 -7.31 30.98
CA TRP A 63 12.86 -6.09 31.49
C TRP A 63 13.71 -4.88 31.09
N ILE A 64 13.09 -3.76 30.78
CA ILE A 64 13.82 -2.52 30.46
C ILE A 64 13.55 -1.48 31.54
N ARG A 65 14.62 -0.83 32.01
CA ARG A 65 14.58 0.31 32.91
C ARG A 65 15.09 1.53 32.17
N ILE A 66 14.33 2.62 32.24
CA ILE A 66 14.74 3.92 31.72
C ILE A 66 14.76 4.91 32.87
N SER A 67 15.86 5.63 33.04
CA SER A 67 16.06 6.62 34.08
C SER A 67 16.67 7.90 33.51
N VAL A 68 16.42 9.01 34.19
CA VAL A 68 17.09 10.29 33.93
C VAL A 68 17.56 10.83 35.27
N GLY A 69 18.89 10.89 35.46
CA GLY A 69 19.49 11.10 36.78
C GLY A 69 19.00 10.07 37.81
N ASP A 70 18.61 10.52 39.00
CA ASP A 70 18.09 9.66 40.08
C ASP A 70 16.59 9.33 39.94
N LYS A 71 15.91 9.89 38.93
CA LYS A 71 14.49 9.62 38.68
C LYS A 71 14.34 8.43 37.74
N GLN A 72 13.82 7.33 38.28
CA GLN A 72 13.38 6.19 37.48
C GLN A 72 12.07 6.56 36.78
N LEU A 73 12.10 6.63 35.46
CA LEU A 73 10.95 7.01 34.65
C LEU A 73 10.06 5.82 34.31
N TYR A 74 10.64 4.60 34.27
CA TYR A 74 9.93 3.44 33.74
C TYR A 74 10.53 2.06 34.10
N LEU A 75 9.69 1.02 34.20
CA LEU A 75 10.04 -0.41 34.27
C LEU A 75 8.92 -1.26 33.63
N ASP A 76 9.20 -2.06 32.61
CA ASP A 76 8.18 -2.89 31.92
C ASP A 76 8.74 -4.21 31.39
N GLU A 77 7.84 -5.18 31.21
CA GLU A 77 8.09 -6.56 30.80
C GLU A 77 8.04 -6.68 29.27
N GLY A 78 9.09 -7.22 28.64
CA GLY A 78 9.13 -7.38 27.19
C GLY A 78 8.75 -8.79 26.75
N GLU A 79 7.77 -8.94 25.86
CA GLU A 79 7.49 -10.21 25.18
C GLU A 79 8.46 -10.47 24.02
N ILE A 80 9.06 -11.66 23.99
CA ILE A 80 9.91 -12.14 22.88
C ILE A 80 9.03 -12.52 21.68
N LEU A 81 9.14 -11.80 20.57
CA LEU A 81 8.44 -12.14 19.32
C LEU A 81 9.27 -13.15 18.49
N LYS A 82 8.90 -14.44 18.49
CA LYS A 82 9.44 -15.43 17.53
C LYS A 82 8.69 -15.29 16.19
N PRO A 83 9.40 -14.97 15.08
CA PRO A 83 10.57 -15.66 14.52
C PRO A 83 11.70 -14.66 14.15
N PHE A 84 11.56 -13.38 14.49
CA PHE A 84 12.47 -12.29 14.11
C PHE A 84 13.45 -11.95 15.22
N ASN A 85 13.27 -12.57 16.38
CA ASN A 85 14.10 -12.40 17.57
C ASN A 85 14.14 -10.98 18.15
N SER A 86 13.30 -10.07 17.67
CA SER A 86 13.14 -8.71 18.17
C SER A 86 12.32 -8.67 19.46
N LEU A 87 12.76 -7.88 20.44
CA LEU A 87 11.98 -7.55 21.64
C LEU A 87 11.31 -6.20 21.42
N VAL A 88 10.01 -6.12 21.64
CA VAL A 88 9.25 -4.88 21.46
C VAL A 88 8.69 -4.46 22.80
N PHE A 89 9.05 -3.25 23.24
CA PHE A 89 8.52 -2.62 24.44
C PHE A 89 7.63 -1.46 23.99
N ASN A 90 6.34 -1.51 24.30
CA ASN A 90 5.37 -0.48 23.91
C ASN A 90 5.00 0.34 25.14
N SER A 91 5.71 1.44 25.33
CA SER A 91 5.71 2.13 26.63
C SER A 91 5.81 3.64 26.46
N PHE A 92 5.07 4.39 27.28
CA PHE A 92 5.01 5.84 27.23
C PHE A 92 5.62 6.42 28.50
N ALA A 93 6.59 7.34 28.37
CA ALA A 93 7.16 8.07 29.50
C ALA A 93 7.01 9.58 29.27
N ASN A 94 6.54 10.29 30.29
CA ASN A 94 6.47 11.75 30.25
C ASN A 94 7.83 12.33 30.67
N LEU A 95 8.44 13.13 29.81
CA LEU A 95 9.74 13.78 30.03
C LEU A 95 9.61 15.28 30.34
N SER A 96 8.41 15.76 30.69
CA SER A 96 8.17 17.15 31.07
C SER A 96 9.03 17.55 32.27
N GLY A 97 9.73 18.68 32.17
CA GLY A 97 10.59 19.21 33.24
C GLY A 97 12.03 18.68 33.25
N LEU A 98 12.46 17.97 32.19
CA LEU A 98 13.85 17.57 31.99
C LEU A 98 14.58 18.57 31.09
N ALA A 99 15.82 18.91 31.45
CA ALA A 99 16.67 19.79 30.67
C ALA A 99 17.25 19.08 29.44
N ARG A 100 17.55 19.82 28.37
CA ARG A 100 18.22 19.24 27.18
C ARG A 100 19.60 18.65 27.49
N SER A 101 20.22 19.07 28.60
CA SER A 101 21.46 18.52 29.14
C SER A 101 21.30 17.17 29.81
N ASP A 102 20.07 16.78 30.17
CA ASP A 102 19.82 15.57 30.93
C ASP A 102 20.08 14.32 30.08
N GLU A 103 20.71 13.34 30.72
CA GLU A 103 21.08 12.09 30.11
C GLU A 103 19.98 11.04 30.34
N ILE A 104 19.47 10.49 29.24
CA ILE A 104 18.52 9.38 29.27
C ILE A 104 19.31 8.10 29.33
N ASP A 105 19.27 7.46 30.48
CA ASP A 105 19.86 6.16 30.73
C ASP A 105 18.88 5.04 30.43
N ILE A 106 19.32 4.06 29.63
CA ILE A 106 18.53 2.88 29.30
C ILE A 106 19.31 1.65 29.72
N GLN A 107 18.69 0.82 30.55
CA GLN A 107 19.25 -0.41 31.10
C GLN A 107 18.32 -1.58 30.79
N ILE A 108 18.87 -2.71 30.37
CA ILE A 108 18.11 -3.95 30.17
C ILE A 108 18.49 -4.92 31.29
N TYR A 109 17.49 -5.56 31.87
CA TYR A 109 17.62 -6.53 32.95
C TYR A 109 17.03 -7.88 32.52
N SER A 110 17.58 -8.96 33.07
CA SER A 110 17.01 -10.29 32.98
C SER A 110 16.75 -10.81 34.39
N TRP A 111 15.67 -11.58 34.54
CA TRP A 111 15.38 -12.31 35.77
C TRP A 111 15.96 -13.72 35.69
N ASP A 112 16.73 -14.14 36.72
CA ASP A 112 17.24 -15.51 36.84
C ASP A 112 16.26 -16.41 37.62
N VAL A 113 16.27 -17.72 37.33
CA VAL A 113 15.53 -18.78 38.05
C VAL A 113 15.88 -18.79 39.55
N MET A 114 17.07 -18.27 39.91
CA MET A 114 17.52 -18.05 41.30
C MET A 114 16.94 -16.79 41.98
N SER A 115 15.91 -16.17 41.39
CA SER A 115 15.17 -15.02 41.94
C SER A 115 15.98 -13.74 42.14
N SER A 116 16.92 -13.43 41.24
CA SER A 116 17.69 -12.18 41.28
C SER A 116 17.72 -11.46 39.92
N TRP A 117 17.72 -10.13 39.98
CA TRP A 117 17.85 -9.24 38.83
C TRP A 117 19.31 -9.06 38.45
N TYR A 118 19.66 -9.24 37.19
CA TYR A 118 20.99 -8.86 36.68
C TYR A 118 20.87 -8.01 35.41
N ARG A 119 21.76 -7.01 35.29
CA ARG A 119 21.78 -6.08 34.16
C ARG A 119 22.48 -6.74 32.98
N VAL A 120 21.80 -6.76 31.84
CA VAL A 120 22.25 -7.36 30.58
C VAL A 120 22.98 -6.34 29.71
N GLY A 121 22.63 -5.06 29.81
CA GLY A 121 23.36 -4.00 29.13
C GLY A 121 22.79 -2.61 29.40
N ARG A 122 23.58 -1.58 29.08
CA ARG A 122 23.22 -0.17 29.23
C ARG A 122 23.63 0.62 27.98
N THR A 123 22.91 1.71 27.73
CA THR A 123 23.33 2.78 26.84
C THR A 123 22.69 4.08 27.30
N SER A 124 23.25 5.21 26.89
CA SER A 124 22.74 6.54 27.28
C SER A 124 22.75 7.51 26.10
N ILE A 125 21.86 8.49 26.15
CA ILE A 125 21.81 9.58 25.17
C ILE A 125 21.32 10.87 25.82
N ARG A 126 21.95 12.00 25.48
CA ARG A 126 21.47 13.32 25.92
C ARG A 126 20.15 13.65 25.25
N LEU A 127 19.21 14.17 26.03
CA LEU A 127 17.89 14.50 25.54
C LEU A 127 17.93 15.52 24.40
N GLY A 128 18.80 16.54 24.48
CA GLY A 128 18.97 17.53 23.44
C GLY A 128 19.38 16.97 22.08
N ASP A 129 20.19 15.90 22.06
CA ASP A 129 20.65 15.27 20.81
C ASP A 129 19.57 14.41 20.15
N LEU A 130 18.69 13.85 20.98
CA LEU A 130 17.54 13.05 20.56
C LEU A 130 16.38 13.95 20.06
N VAL A 131 16.22 15.15 20.62
CA VAL A 131 15.25 16.15 20.12
C VAL A 131 15.67 16.74 18.77
N LYS A 132 16.98 16.99 18.55
CA LYS A 132 17.51 17.51 17.27
C LYS A 132 17.30 16.54 16.10
N ARG A 133 17.29 15.25 16.36
CA ARG A 133 17.00 14.22 15.37
C ARG A 133 16.18 13.11 16.05
N PRO A 134 14.87 13.05 15.77
CA PRO A 134 13.92 12.25 16.53
C PRO A 134 14.20 10.75 16.45
N PHE A 135 14.97 10.28 15.47
CA PHE A 135 15.37 8.88 15.36
C PHE A 135 16.87 8.68 15.62
N ARG A 136 17.20 7.69 16.46
CA ARG A 136 18.57 7.27 16.77
C ARG A 136 18.66 5.75 16.87
N SER A 137 19.71 5.18 16.29
CA SER A 137 20.21 3.86 16.66
C SER A 137 21.30 4.04 17.71
N LEU A 138 21.17 3.37 18.85
CA LEU A 138 22.21 3.29 19.89
C LEU A 138 22.80 1.89 19.94
N LEU A 139 24.03 1.76 20.41
CA LEU A 139 24.66 0.47 20.67
C LEU A 139 24.56 0.13 22.16
N LEU A 140 24.21 -1.11 22.46
CA LEU A 140 24.15 -1.62 23.83
C LEU A 140 25.54 -2.07 24.29
N GLN A 141 25.90 -1.75 25.54
CA GLN A 141 27.17 -2.12 26.17
C GLN A 141 26.95 -2.94 27.44
N LEU A 142 27.91 -3.82 27.73
CA LEU A 142 28.02 -4.59 28.96
C LEU A 142 28.69 -3.75 30.07
N ASP A 143 28.60 -4.21 31.32
CA ASP A 143 29.16 -3.49 32.49
C ASP A 143 30.69 -3.37 32.45
N ASN A 144 31.37 -4.22 31.69
CA ASN A 144 32.81 -4.16 31.47
C ASN A 144 33.22 -3.21 30.33
N GLY A 145 32.26 -2.53 29.68
CA GLY A 145 32.50 -1.57 28.59
C GLY A 145 32.45 -2.17 27.18
N ASP A 146 32.34 -3.49 27.05
CA ASP A 146 32.25 -4.14 25.74
C ASP A 146 30.87 -3.95 25.09
N PHE A 147 30.82 -3.86 23.77
CA PHE A 147 29.54 -3.84 23.05
C PHE A 147 28.87 -5.22 23.09
N MET A 148 27.55 -5.23 23.27
CA MET A 148 26.75 -6.43 23.15
C MET A 148 26.66 -6.82 21.66
N VAL A 149 27.32 -7.91 21.26
CA VAL A 149 27.45 -8.32 19.87
C VAL A 149 26.63 -9.57 19.51
N LYS A 150 26.20 -9.67 18.25
CA LYS A 150 25.61 -10.87 17.67
C LYS A 150 26.68 -11.95 17.50
N LYS A 151 26.67 -12.96 18.38
CA LYS A 151 27.69 -14.02 18.47
C LYS A 151 27.99 -14.75 17.15
N SER A 152 27.04 -14.81 16.20
CA SER A 152 27.20 -15.48 14.91
C SER A 152 27.74 -14.59 13.78
N LEU A 153 27.78 -13.26 13.94
CA LEU A 153 28.22 -12.30 12.91
C LEU A 153 29.18 -11.21 13.43
N ASN A 154 29.46 -11.18 14.73
CA ASN A 154 30.30 -10.19 15.40
C ASN A 154 29.86 -8.72 15.18
N VAL A 155 28.54 -8.49 15.05
CA VAL A 155 27.95 -7.16 14.82
C VAL A 155 27.33 -6.62 16.12
N PRO A 156 27.57 -5.36 16.52
CA PRO A 156 26.94 -4.74 17.69
C PRO A 156 25.41 -4.76 17.64
N THR A 157 24.77 -4.85 18.80
CA THR A 157 23.31 -4.84 18.92
C THR A 157 22.79 -3.41 18.94
N GLU A 158 21.88 -3.11 18.02
CA GLU A 158 21.28 -1.79 17.86
C GLU A 158 19.95 -1.64 18.62
N LEU A 159 19.81 -0.51 19.29
CA LEU A 159 18.62 -0.04 19.96
C LEU A 159 18.07 1.15 19.19
N HIS A 160 16.93 0.98 18.53
CA HIS A 160 16.29 2.08 17.81
C HIS A 160 15.37 2.86 18.75
N ILE A 161 15.63 4.15 18.85
CA ILE A 161 14.94 5.12 19.69
C ILE A 161 14.28 6.14 18.78
N ASN A 162 12.96 6.26 18.87
CA ASN A 162 12.23 7.34 18.22
C ASN A 162 11.61 8.26 19.26
N VAL A 163 11.81 9.57 19.12
CA VAL A 163 11.19 10.62 19.91
C VAL A 163 10.20 11.37 19.05
N ILE A 164 8.94 11.26 19.42
CA ILE A 164 7.88 12.04 18.80
C ILE A 164 7.70 13.29 19.65
N ARG A 165 7.95 14.47 19.05
CA ARG A 165 7.66 15.76 19.69
C ARG A 165 6.15 15.96 19.68
N THR A 166 5.53 15.76 20.84
CA THR A 166 4.12 16.05 21.08
C THR A 166 4.02 17.35 21.86
N PRO A 167 3.31 18.39 21.39
CA PRO A 167 3.08 19.59 22.20
C PRO A 167 2.38 19.21 23.53
N VAL A 168 2.88 19.66 24.68
CA VAL A 168 2.11 19.60 25.93
C VAL A 168 0.97 20.60 25.78
N GLY A 169 -0.23 20.15 26.12
CA GLY A 169 -1.45 20.75 25.60
C GLY A 169 -2.08 19.94 24.46
N TRP A 170 -1.52 18.77 24.11
CA TRP A 170 -2.46 17.70 23.81
C TRP A 170 -3.19 17.38 25.11
N PRO A 171 -4.51 17.60 25.13
CA PRO A 171 -5.26 17.62 26.37
C PRO A 171 -5.20 16.24 27.02
N ALA A 172 -5.18 16.17 28.36
CA ALA A 172 -5.73 14.98 29.05
C ALA A 172 -7.04 14.68 28.34
N PRO A 173 -7.21 13.51 27.69
CA PRO A 173 -8.02 13.34 26.48
C PRO A 173 -9.16 14.33 26.52
N MET A 174 -8.98 15.51 25.89
CA MET A 174 -10.13 16.40 25.79
C MET A 174 -11.11 15.52 25.07
N GLU A 175 -12.36 15.54 25.51
CA GLU A 175 -13.42 15.33 24.55
C GLU A 175 -13.03 16.11 23.31
N SER A 176 -12.65 15.38 22.27
CA SER A 176 -11.94 15.92 21.13
C SER A 176 -12.64 17.22 20.72
N PRO A 177 -11.96 18.31 20.33
CA PRO A 177 -12.67 19.41 19.66
C PRO A 177 -13.39 18.91 18.39
N TYR A 178 -13.14 17.65 18.00
CA TYR A 178 -13.77 16.86 16.97
C TYR A 178 -14.74 15.77 17.49
N ASN A 179 -15.14 15.78 18.77
CA ASN A 179 -16.14 14.88 19.37
C ASN A 179 -17.58 15.33 19.14
N ASP A 180 -17.79 16.52 18.57
CA ASP A 180 -19.09 16.81 17.99
C ASP A 180 -19.27 16.03 16.68
N VAL A 181 -19.36 14.70 16.84
CA VAL A 181 -19.97 13.80 15.87
C VAL A 181 -21.48 13.96 15.85
N SER A 182 -22.07 14.64 16.84
CA SER A 182 -23.52 14.80 16.97
C SER A 182 -24.13 15.61 15.84
N ARG A 183 -23.36 16.50 15.20
CA ARG A 183 -23.78 17.23 13.99
C ARG A 183 -23.81 16.39 12.71
N PHE A 184 -23.25 15.17 12.72
CA PHE A 184 -23.21 14.28 11.57
C PHE A 184 -24.20 13.13 11.75
N ASP A 185 -24.90 12.76 10.68
CA ASP A 185 -25.92 11.71 10.74
C ASP A 185 -25.29 10.33 11.03
N LYS A 186 -24.01 10.15 10.68
CA LYS A 186 -23.27 8.90 10.85
C LYS A 186 -21.77 9.13 10.84
N HIS A 187 -21.02 8.33 11.61
CA HIS A 187 -19.57 8.23 11.50
C HIS A 187 -19.17 6.84 11.00
N VAL A 188 -18.47 6.78 9.87
CA VAL A 188 -17.94 5.54 9.30
C VAL A 188 -16.41 5.60 9.20
N MET A 189 -15.76 4.44 9.33
CA MET A 189 -14.32 4.30 9.15
C MET A 189 -14.05 3.49 7.88
N ILE A 190 -13.36 4.09 6.92
CA ILE A 190 -12.85 3.42 5.72
C ILE A 190 -11.45 2.90 6.03
N ILE A 191 -11.17 1.62 5.77
CA ILE A 191 -9.84 1.03 5.86
C ILE A 191 -9.40 0.51 4.49
N THR A 192 -8.30 1.06 3.96
CA THR A 192 -7.73 0.64 2.68
C THR A 192 -6.22 0.86 2.70
N ARG A 193 -5.47 -0.02 2.03
CA ARG A 193 -4.03 0.07 1.88
C ARG A 193 -3.61 -0.38 0.50
N GLY A 194 -2.61 0.29 -0.06
CA GLY A 194 -2.10 -0.03 -1.39
C GLY A 194 -1.40 1.14 -2.06
N THR A 195 -1.46 1.15 -3.39
CA THR A 195 -1.01 2.26 -4.23
C THR A 195 -2.09 3.33 -4.33
N ARG A 196 -1.85 4.40 -5.11
CA ARG A 196 -2.84 5.45 -5.34
C ARG A 196 -4.15 4.90 -5.92
N GLY A 197 -4.10 3.84 -6.71
CA GLY A 197 -5.29 3.16 -7.26
C GLY A 197 -6.20 2.55 -6.20
N ASP A 198 -5.63 2.17 -5.05
CA ASP A 198 -6.36 1.55 -3.93
C ASP A 198 -6.93 2.58 -2.95
N VAL A 199 -6.45 3.83 -3.00
CA VAL A 199 -6.86 4.92 -2.09
C VAL A 199 -7.77 5.93 -2.77
N GLN A 200 -7.48 6.30 -4.03
CA GLN A 200 -8.22 7.34 -4.75
C GLN A 200 -9.73 7.06 -4.88
N PRO A 201 -10.18 5.84 -5.22
CA PRO A 201 -11.62 5.51 -5.24
C PRO A 201 -12.31 5.70 -3.88
N PHE A 202 -11.62 5.42 -2.79
CA PHE A 202 -12.16 5.63 -1.44
C PHE A 202 -12.23 7.10 -1.05
N VAL A 203 -11.35 7.95 -1.60
CA VAL A 203 -11.47 9.40 -1.44
C VAL A 203 -12.72 9.92 -2.17
N ALA A 204 -12.97 9.45 -3.41
CA ALA A 204 -14.20 9.80 -4.13
C ALA A 204 -15.45 9.35 -3.38
N LEU A 205 -15.44 8.12 -2.85
CA LEU A 205 -16.52 7.61 -2.01
C LEU A 205 -16.71 8.45 -0.75
N ALA A 206 -15.63 8.81 -0.05
CA ALA A 206 -15.68 9.59 1.18
C ALA A 206 -16.27 10.98 0.95
N ILE A 207 -15.91 11.66 -0.15
CA ILE A 207 -16.49 12.94 -0.55
C ILE A 207 -18.00 12.77 -0.76
N GLY A 208 -18.41 11.74 -1.51
CA GLY A 208 -19.81 11.45 -1.75
C GLY A 208 -20.62 11.17 -0.49
N LEU A 209 -20.09 10.34 0.43
CA LEU A 209 -20.73 10.06 1.71
C LEU A 209 -20.85 11.34 2.57
N ALA A 210 -19.82 12.18 2.60
CA ALA A 210 -19.85 13.44 3.32
C ALA A 210 -20.89 14.42 2.74
N GLU A 211 -20.83 14.70 1.44
CA GLU A 211 -21.72 15.68 0.78
C GLU A 211 -23.17 15.21 0.68
N GLN A 212 -23.40 13.95 0.29
CA GLN A 212 -24.75 13.48 0.00
C GLN A 212 -25.49 12.98 1.25
N ARG A 213 -24.75 12.59 2.30
CA ARG A 213 -25.34 11.98 3.51
C ARG A 213 -25.06 12.72 4.80
N ASN A 214 -24.30 13.81 4.78
CA ASN A 214 -23.87 14.50 6.01
C ASN A 214 -23.09 13.56 6.95
N TRP A 215 -22.31 12.63 6.39
CA TRP A 215 -21.55 11.67 7.19
C TRP A 215 -20.15 12.20 7.52
N LEU A 216 -19.66 11.79 8.68
CA LEU A 216 -18.25 11.85 8.99
C LEU A 216 -17.56 10.57 8.48
N VAL A 217 -16.56 10.72 7.63
CA VAL A 217 -15.80 9.60 7.09
C VAL A 217 -14.36 9.67 7.57
N THR A 218 -13.90 8.68 8.31
CA THR A 218 -12.49 8.54 8.68
C THR A 218 -11.79 7.56 7.77
N ILE A 219 -10.86 8.03 6.94
CA ILE A 219 -10.03 7.18 6.08
C ILE A 219 -8.77 6.79 6.85
N CYS A 220 -8.57 5.48 7.04
CA CYS A 220 -7.37 4.90 7.61
C CYS A 220 -6.53 4.21 6.53
N THR A 221 -5.35 4.78 6.24
CA THR A 221 -4.44 4.35 5.16
C THR A 221 -3.01 4.83 5.40
N GLU A 222 -2.08 4.62 4.46
CA GLU A 222 -0.68 5.03 4.59
C GLU A 222 -0.51 6.55 4.77
N LEU A 223 0.52 6.95 5.54
CA LEU A 223 0.83 8.36 5.84
C LEU A 223 1.09 9.18 4.57
N ALA A 224 1.64 8.56 3.52
CA ALA A 224 1.92 9.19 2.24
C ALA A 224 0.67 9.81 1.58
N TYR A 225 -0.53 9.34 1.91
CA TYR A 225 -1.79 9.85 1.33
C TYR A 225 -2.47 10.91 2.19
N LYS A 226 -1.90 11.30 3.35
CA LYS A 226 -2.50 12.29 4.25
C LYS A 226 -2.84 13.59 3.52
N ASP A 227 -1.87 14.20 2.86
CA ASP A 227 -2.08 15.51 2.22
C ASP A 227 -3.04 15.41 1.05
N PHE A 228 -2.96 14.32 0.29
CA PHE A 228 -3.91 14.02 -0.78
C PHE A 228 -5.35 13.95 -0.25
N ILE A 229 -5.60 13.20 0.84
CA ILE A 229 -6.93 13.08 1.46
C ILE A 229 -7.38 14.43 2.04
N MET A 230 -6.52 15.08 2.82
CA MET A 230 -6.87 16.32 3.51
C MET A 230 -7.11 17.50 2.55
N SER A 231 -6.46 17.52 1.38
CA SER A 231 -6.71 18.53 0.34
C SER A 231 -8.17 18.51 -0.17
N HIS A 232 -8.81 17.34 -0.18
CA HIS A 232 -10.22 17.18 -0.59
C HIS A 232 -11.19 17.47 0.56
N SER A 233 -10.76 17.26 1.81
CA SER A 233 -11.61 17.54 2.99
C SER A 233 -11.94 19.02 3.17
N ARG A 234 -11.12 19.95 2.66
CA ARG A 234 -11.31 21.41 2.86
C ARG A 234 -12.48 21.99 2.06
N LYS A 235 -12.96 21.27 1.04
CA LYS A 235 -13.98 21.74 0.10
C LYS A 235 -15.39 21.25 0.45
N LEU A 236 -15.55 20.58 1.58
CA LEU A 236 -16.81 19.94 1.96
C LEU A 236 -17.76 20.96 2.62
N SER A 237 -19.04 20.89 2.26
CA SER A 237 -20.09 21.80 2.72
C SER A 237 -21.01 21.19 3.79
N ARG A 238 -21.12 19.86 3.85
CA ARG A 238 -22.05 19.14 4.74
C ARG A 238 -21.32 18.24 5.73
N GLY A 239 -20.87 17.08 5.26
CA GLY A 239 -20.13 16.11 6.08
C GLY A 239 -18.66 16.49 6.29
N GLY A 240 -17.86 15.51 6.69
CA GLY A 240 -16.42 15.72 6.92
C GLY A 240 -15.57 14.50 6.62
N ILE A 241 -14.30 14.73 6.28
CA ILE A 241 -13.31 13.67 6.08
C ILE A 241 -12.19 13.82 7.13
N ARG A 242 -11.80 12.71 7.74
CA ARG A 242 -10.66 12.62 8.66
C ARG A 242 -9.64 11.63 8.11
N PHE A 243 -8.37 11.89 8.38
CA PHE A 243 -7.28 10.97 8.09
C PHE A 243 -6.77 10.30 9.37
N ARG A 244 -6.46 9.00 9.30
CA ARG A 244 -5.71 8.25 10.32
C ARG A 244 -4.64 7.36 9.67
N PRO A 245 -3.43 7.30 10.24
CA PRO A 245 -2.38 6.45 9.68
C PRO A 245 -2.63 4.97 10.02
N SER A 246 -2.50 4.09 9.03
CA SER A 246 -2.49 2.63 9.20
C SER A 246 -1.10 2.06 9.47
N GLY A 247 -0.04 2.87 9.36
CA GLY A 247 1.35 2.41 9.32
C GLY A 247 1.73 1.77 7.97
N GLY A 248 3.04 1.55 7.79
CA GLY A 248 3.63 1.02 6.56
C GLY A 248 3.72 2.01 5.40
N ASP A 249 4.40 1.59 4.33
CA ASP A 249 4.52 2.31 3.06
C ASP A 249 4.56 1.28 1.92
N THR A 250 3.47 1.19 1.16
CA THR A 250 3.34 0.22 0.06
C THR A 250 4.12 0.67 -1.17
N SER A 251 4.09 1.97 -1.48
CA SER A 251 4.79 2.52 -2.66
C SER A 251 6.30 2.32 -2.54
N ALA A 252 6.88 2.58 -1.37
CA ALA A 252 8.32 2.37 -1.11
C ALA A 252 8.73 0.88 -1.03
N LYS A 253 7.78 -0.03 -0.75
CA LYS A 253 8.05 -1.48 -0.78
C LYS A 253 8.05 -2.02 -2.21
N VAL A 254 7.07 -1.62 -3.03
CA VAL A 254 6.95 -2.04 -4.43
C VAL A 254 8.17 -1.60 -5.25
N SER A 255 8.82 -0.49 -4.86
CA SER A 255 10.04 -0.01 -5.51
C SER A 255 11.31 -0.81 -5.18
N ARG A 256 11.28 -1.78 -4.26
CA ARG A 256 12.47 -2.60 -3.91
C ARG A 256 12.76 -3.65 -4.98
N ASP A 257 14.03 -3.85 -5.29
CA ASP A 257 14.48 -4.71 -6.41
C ASP A 257 13.96 -6.15 -6.34
N PHE A 258 13.95 -6.76 -5.15
CA PHE A 258 13.39 -8.12 -4.98
C PHE A 258 11.90 -8.18 -5.31
N PHE A 259 11.13 -7.16 -4.88
CA PHE A 259 9.69 -7.12 -5.16
C PHE A 259 9.45 -6.85 -6.64
N ARG A 260 10.24 -5.96 -7.27
CA ARG A 260 10.20 -5.74 -8.72
C ARG A 260 10.49 -7.03 -9.48
N TRP A 261 11.54 -7.77 -9.11
CA TRP A 261 11.85 -9.06 -9.73
C TRP A 261 10.68 -10.04 -9.62
N ALA A 262 10.07 -10.17 -8.44
CA ALA A 262 8.95 -11.08 -8.20
C ALA A 262 7.73 -10.69 -9.03
N LEU A 263 7.45 -9.39 -9.15
CA LEU A 263 6.39 -8.84 -9.99
C LEU A 263 6.65 -9.16 -11.48
N HIS A 264 7.89 -9.03 -11.96
CA HIS A 264 8.27 -9.36 -13.34
C HIS A 264 8.30 -10.85 -13.66
N SER A 265 8.06 -11.72 -12.67
CA SER A 265 8.04 -13.16 -12.89
C SER A 265 6.83 -13.60 -13.71
N ARG A 266 7.09 -14.37 -14.77
CA ARG A 266 6.05 -15.00 -15.60
C ARG A 266 5.50 -16.30 -14.98
N SER A 267 6.08 -16.76 -13.87
CA SER A 267 5.65 -17.98 -13.20
C SER A 267 4.29 -17.79 -12.55
N VAL A 268 3.31 -18.58 -12.98
CA VAL A 268 1.97 -18.63 -12.38
C VAL A 268 2.04 -18.90 -10.88
N MET A 269 2.92 -19.83 -10.46
CA MET A 269 3.09 -20.14 -9.03
C MET A 269 3.62 -18.93 -8.25
N ILE A 270 4.58 -18.16 -8.79
CA ILE A 270 5.09 -16.95 -8.11
C ILE A 270 3.99 -15.90 -7.99
N GLN A 271 3.22 -15.65 -9.05
CA GLN A 271 2.11 -14.70 -8.99
C GLN A 271 0.99 -15.14 -8.02
N THR A 272 0.73 -16.43 -7.96
CA THR A 272 -0.21 -17.05 -7.00
C THR A 272 0.27 -16.86 -5.56
N MET A 273 1.57 -17.05 -5.29
CA MET A 273 2.16 -16.78 -3.97
C MET A 273 2.07 -15.29 -3.58
N ILE A 274 2.32 -14.37 -4.52
CA ILE A 274 2.17 -12.93 -4.28
C ILE A 274 0.71 -12.60 -3.91
N LEU A 275 -0.26 -13.13 -4.66
CA LEU A 275 -1.67 -12.91 -4.37
C LEU A 275 -2.07 -13.48 -3.00
N ALA A 276 -1.66 -14.72 -2.71
CA ALA A 276 -1.94 -15.37 -1.42
C ALA A 276 -1.44 -14.54 -0.22
N ARG A 277 -0.26 -13.90 -0.36
CA ARG A 277 0.37 -13.11 0.70
C ARG A 277 -0.07 -11.65 0.75
N THR A 278 -0.81 -11.16 -0.25
CA THR A 278 -1.13 -9.74 -0.42
C THR A 278 -1.75 -9.13 0.85
N GLU A 279 -2.64 -9.85 1.51
CA GLU A 279 -3.29 -9.36 2.72
C GLU A 279 -2.39 -9.42 3.97
N ALA A 280 -1.59 -10.47 4.11
CA ALA A 280 -0.71 -10.64 5.27
C ALA A 280 0.38 -9.56 5.35
N GLU A 281 0.77 -8.98 4.21
CA GLU A 281 1.65 -7.81 4.18
C GLU A 281 1.10 -6.62 4.99
N PHE A 282 -0.22 -6.57 5.18
CA PHE A 282 -0.91 -5.52 5.91
C PHE A 282 -1.28 -5.90 7.34
N PHE A 283 -1.07 -7.15 7.76
CA PHE A 283 -1.41 -7.60 9.12
C PHE A 283 -0.64 -6.86 10.23
N THR A 284 0.53 -6.30 9.90
CA THR A 284 1.26 -5.40 10.81
C THR A 284 0.52 -4.10 11.13
N SER A 285 -0.47 -3.72 10.32
CA SER A 285 -1.37 -2.59 10.57
C SER A 285 -2.51 -2.92 11.53
N GLU A 286 -2.79 -4.19 11.83
CA GLU A 286 -3.92 -4.56 12.70
C GLU A 286 -3.90 -3.80 14.03
N PRO A 287 -2.78 -3.71 14.79
CA PRO A 287 -2.83 -3.10 16.11
C PRO A 287 -3.24 -1.63 16.10
N ILE A 288 -2.72 -0.85 15.13
CA ILE A 288 -3.00 0.58 15.03
C ILE A 288 -4.41 0.83 14.46
N VAL A 289 -4.84 0.02 13.48
CA VAL A 289 -6.20 0.12 12.91
C VAL A 289 -7.25 -0.26 13.94
N PHE A 290 -7.00 -1.31 14.74
CA PHE A 290 -7.84 -1.72 15.85
C PHE A 290 -7.95 -0.61 16.89
N TRP A 291 -6.83 -0.04 17.33
CA TRP A 291 -6.81 1.05 18.29
C TRP A 291 -7.59 2.27 17.80
N TRP A 292 -7.48 2.63 16.51
CA TRP A 292 -8.29 3.70 15.95
C TRP A 292 -9.79 3.39 15.99
N ALA A 293 -10.20 2.16 15.66
CA ALA A 293 -11.61 1.79 15.70
C ALA A 293 -12.15 1.77 17.14
N GLU A 294 -11.36 1.31 18.10
CA GLU A 294 -11.71 1.34 19.53
C GLU A 294 -11.83 2.77 20.07
N LEU A 295 -10.91 3.67 19.68
CA LEU A 295 -10.96 5.07 20.09
C LEU A 295 -12.13 5.82 19.45
N LEU A 296 -12.37 5.57 18.16
CA LEU A 296 -13.32 6.33 17.35
C LEU A 296 -14.76 5.80 17.43
N GLN A 297 -14.95 4.52 17.82
CA GLN A 297 -16.24 3.84 17.86
C GLN A 297 -17.11 4.12 16.62
N PRO A 298 -16.61 3.90 15.39
CA PRO A 298 -17.38 4.18 14.19
C PRO A 298 -18.61 3.29 14.12
N SER A 299 -19.71 3.83 13.61
CA SER A 299 -20.97 3.09 13.44
C SER A 299 -20.90 1.98 12.37
N ALA A 300 -19.90 2.02 11.48
CA ALA A 300 -19.60 0.97 10.51
C ALA A 300 -18.17 1.07 9.98
N ILE A 301 -17.62 -0.06 9.54
CA ILE A 301 -16.34 -0.18 8.84
C ILE A 301 -16.60 -0.45 7.36
N ILE A 302 -15.97 0.34 6.48
CA ILE A 302 -15.94 0.06 5.04
C ILE A 302 -14.51 -0.38 4.70
N TYR A 303 -14.32 -1.51 4.04
CA TYR A 303 -12.99 -2.07 3.79
C TYR A 303 -12.70 -2.34 2.31
N GLY A 304 -11.46 -2.11 1.90
CA GLY A 304 -10.92 -2.59 0.63
C GLY A 304 -10.43 -4.03 0.71
N PHE A 305 -10.19 -4.65 -0.46
CA PHE A 305 -9.83 -6.08 -0.55
C PHE A 305 -8.56 -6.45 0.22
N THR A 306 -7.62 -5.52 0.41
CA THR A 306 -6.38 -5.72 1.16
C THR A 306 -6.57 -5.74 2.68
N MET A 307 -7.75 -5.39 3.18
CA MET A 307 -8.05 -5.19 4.60
C MET A 307 -9.21 -6.06 5.11
N ALA A 308 -9.68 -7.05 4.34
CA ALA A 308 -10.87 -7.83 4.66
C ALA A 308 -10.77 -8.59 5.99
N SER A 309 -9.65 -9.26 6.24
CA SER A 309 -9.35 -10.02 7.45
C SER A 309 -9.19 -9.11 8.67
N ILE A 310 -8.58 -7.93 8.50
CA ILE A 310 -8.50 -6.93 9.57
C ILE A 310 -9.91 -6.42 9.88
N ALA A 311 -10.69 -6.03 8.88
CA ALA A 311 -12.08 -5.61 9.05
C ALA A 311 -12.92 -6.66 9.79
N MET A 312 -12.75 -7.94 9.47
CA MET A 312 -13.41 -9.05 10.14
C MET A 312 -13.03 -9.13 11.63
N ILE A 313 -11.75 -8.96 11.98
CA ILE A 313 -11.30 -8.92 13.39
C ILE A 313 -11.96 -7.75 14.14
N LEU A 314 -11.93 -6.55 13.54
CA LEU A 314 -12.53 -5.37 14.15
C LEU A 314 -14.04 -5.56 14.34
N SER A 315 -14.74 -6.05 13.31
CA SER A 315 -16.18 -6.25 13.33
C SER A 315 -16.59 -7.22 14.42
N GLU A 316 -15.91 -8.36 14.52
CA GLU A 316 -16.22 -9.40 15.50
C GLU A 316 -15.86 -8.98 16.93
N LYS A 317 -14.70 -8.34 17.13
CA LYS A 317 -14.22 -7.98 18.47
C LYS A 317 -14.88 -6.74 19.04
N LEU A 318 -15.09 -5.71 18.21
CA LEU A 318 -15.66 -4.42 18.64
C LEU A 318 -17.18 -4.35 18.39
N ASN A 319 -17.77 -5.41 17.83
CA ASN A 319 -19.19 -5.48 17.50
C ASN A 319 -19.65 -4.34 16.55
N ILE A 320 -18.80 -4.00 15.58
CA ILE A 320 -19.05 -2.94 14.59
C ILE A 320 -19.49 -3.55 13.25
N PRO A 321 -20.60 -3.12 12.63
CA PRO A 321 -20.99 -3.57 11.29
C PRO A 321 -19.92 -3.29 10.24
N MET A 322 -19.76 -4.18 9.25
CA MET A 322 -18.80 -3.99 8.16
C MET A 322 -19.45 -4.13 6.78
N LEU A 323 -18.89 -3.41 5.79
CA LEU A 323 -19.26 -3.48 4.38
C LEU A 323 -18.00 -3.50 3.50
N GLY A 324 -17.93 -4.42 2.55
CA GLY A 324 -16.84 -4.48 1.57
C GLY A 324 -17.04 -3.47 0.45
N PHE A 325 -16.00 -2.73 0.08
CA PHE A 325 -15.96 -1.92 -1.14
C PHE A 325 -14.81 -2.40 -2.01
N ILE A 326 -15.10 -3.32 -2.93
CA ILE A 326 -14.11 -4.23 -3.51
C ILE A 326 -13.81 -3.88 -4.96
N LEU A 327 -12.69 -3.18 -5.18
CA LEU A 327 -12.22 -2.76 -6.50
C LEU A 327 -11.64 -3.91 -7.34
N GLN A 328 -11.22 -5.00 -6.69
CA GLN A 328 -10.73 -6.20 -7.37
C GLN A 328 -11.71 -7.36 -7.13
N PRO A 329 -12.75 -7.53 -7.95
CA PRO A 329 -13.79 -8.54 -7.73
C PRO A 329 -13.28 -9.98 -7.80
N THR A 330 -12.17 -10.24 -8.50
CA THR A 330 -11.63 -11.60 -8.65
C THR A 330 -11.16 -12.20 -7.32
N VAL A 331 -10.94 -11.39 -6.27
CA VAL A 331 -10.62 -11.89 -4.92
C VAL A 331 -11.85 -12.42 -4.17
N ILE A 332 -13.07 -12.12 -4.65
CA ILE A 332 -14.31 -12.65 -4.09
C ILE A 332 -14.50 -14.07 -4.65
N PRO A 333 -14.64 -15.10 -3.80
CA PRO A 333 -14.86 -16.47 -4.25
C PRO A 333 -16.00 -16.60 -5.27
N SER A 334 -15.68 -17.18 -6.43
CA SER A 334 -16.62 -17.59 -7.47
C SER A 334 -16.03 -18.74 -8.30
N SER A 335 -16.91 -19.62 -8.78
CA SER A 335 -16.63 -20.69 -9.74
C SER A 335 -16.54 -20.18 -11.18
N GLN A 336 -17.11 -19.00 -11.49
CA GLN A 336 -17.10 -18.43 -12.83
C GLN A 336 -15.85 -17.61 -13.12
N TYR A 337 -15.24 -17.01 -12.10
CA TYR A 337 -14.05 -16.16 -12.24
C TYR A 337 -12.94 -16.61 -11.29
N PRO A 338 -11.79 -17.05 -11.82
CA PRO A 338 -10.64 -17.35 -10.98
C PRO A 338 -10.01 -16.06 -10.43
N PRO A 339 -9.33 -16.13 -9.27
CA PRO A 339 -8.55 -15.03 -8.69
C PRO A 339 -7.53 -14.40 -9.64
N LEU A 340 -6.93 -15.23 -10.49
CA LEU A 340 -5.93 -14.90 -11.49
C LEU A 340 -6.27 -15.64 -12.78
N GLU A 341 -6.25 -14.93 -13.90
CA GLU A 341 -6.44 -15.52 -15.23
C GLU A 341 -5.13 -16.15 -15.74
N SER A 342 -5.24 -17.21 -16.54
CA SER A 342 -4.09 -17.85 -17.19
C SER A 342 -3.46 -16.92 -18.23
N LEU A 343 -2.12 -16.99 -18.36
CA LEU A 343 -1.45 -16.55 -19.58
C LEU A 343 -1.26 -17.83 -20.40
N SER A 344 -1.97 -17.96 -21.53
CA SER A 344 -1.94 -19.11 -22.45
C SER A 344 -0.56 -19.47 -23.05
N GLN A 345 0.52 -18.87 -22.54
CA GLN A 345 1.91 -19.04 -22.95
C GLN A 345 2.74 -19.87 -21.95
N ASN A 346 2.11 -20.51 -20.95
CA ASN A 346 2.82 -21.35 -19.99
C ASN A 346 3.00 -22.78 -20.51
N ALA A 347 4.18 -23.35 -20.25
CA ALA A 347 4.50 -24.75 -20.60
C ALA A 347 3.85 -25.78 -19.64
N ILE A 348 2.86 -25.37 -18.84
CA ILE A 348 2.18 -26.22 -17.87
C ILE A 348 0.85 -26.68 -18.48
N PRO A 349 0.46 -27.96 -18.35
CA PRO A 349 -0.86 -28.42 -18.77
C PRO A 349 -2.00 -27.58 -18.13
N LEU A 350 -2.96 -27.15 -18.94
CA LEU A 350 -4.07 -26.26 -18.54
C LEU A 350 -4.78 -26.71 -17.25
N MET A 351 -5.04 -28.01 -17.08
CA MET A 351 -5.69 -28.56 -15.88
C MET A 351 -4.91 -28.31 -14.57
N ILE A 352 -3.58 -28.31 -14.63
CA ILE A 352 -2.73 -28.03 -13.47
C ILE A 352 -2.74 -26.52 -13.18
N GLU A 353 -2.73 -25.70 -14.22
CA GLU A 353 -2.82 -24.25 -14.09
C GLU A 353 -4.18 -23.82 -13.48
N ASP A 354 -5.29 -24.37 -13.95
CA ASP A 354 -6.64 -24.11 -13.41
C ASP A 354 -6.73 -24.44 -11.91
N THR A 355 -6.09 -25.54 -11.49
CA THR A 355 -6.04 -25.93 -10.08
C THR A 355 -5.25 -24.93 -9.23
N ILE A 356 -4.07 -24.49 -9.69
CA ILE A 356 -3.22 -23.52 -9.01
C ILE A 356 -3.91 -22.15 -8.89
N LEU A 357 -4.66 -21.77 -9.93
CA LEU A 357 -5.35 -20.50 -9.99
C LEU A 357 -6.65 -20.49 -9.16
N SER A 358 -7.16 -21.63 -8.71
CA SER A 358 -8.44 -21.74 -7.98
C SER A 358 -8.44 -21.04 -6.61
N HIS A 359 -9.60 -20.50 -6.20
CA HIS A 359 -9.82 -19.93 -4.86
C HIS A 359 -9.44 -20.90 -3.73
N GLY A 360 -9.71 -22.20 -3.90
CA GLY A 360 -9.40 -23.22 -2.91
C GLY A 360 -7.89 -23.41 -2.69
N PHE A 361 -7.11 -23.47 -3.78
CA PHE A 361 -5.66 -23.58 -3.71
C PHE A 361 -5.03 -22.32 -3.11
N ILE A 362 -5.44 -21.14 -3.55
CA ILE A 362 -4.94 -19.85 -3.01
C ILE A 362 -5.28 -19.70 -1.53
N GLY A 363 -6.49 -20.06 -1.10
CA GLY A 363 -6.86 -20.03 0.31
C GLY A 363 -6.02 -20.98 1.17
N THR A 364 -5.67 -22.15 0.64
CA THR A 364 -4.76 -23.10 1.29
C THR A 364 -3.36 -22.52 1.39
N LEU A 365 -2.82 -22.02 0.28
CA LEU A 365 -1.50 -21.41 0.21
C LEU A 365 -1.38 -20.19 1.16
N LYS A 366 -2.41 -19.34 1.21
CA LYS A 366 -2.53 -18.22 2.15
C LYS A 366 -2.41 -18.68 3.60
N SER A 367 -3.08 -19.78 3.95
CA SER A 367 -3.00 -20.36 5.31
C SER A 367 -1.57 -20.76 5.71
N TYR A 368 -0.73 -21.16 4.75
CA TYR A 368 0.67 -21.53 4.98
C TYR A 368 1.65 -20.36 4.89
N LEU A 369 1.39 -19.37 4.03
CA LEU A 369 2.32 -18.26 3.75
C LEU A 369 2.09 -17.02 4.62
N ASP A 370 0.92 -16.87 5.23
CA ASP A 370 0.60 -15.69 6.04
C ASP A 370 1.53 -15.60 7.27
N TYR A 371 2.36 -14.55 7.33
CA TYR A 371 3.14 -14.22 8.52
C TYR A 371 3.11 -12.71 8.82
N PRO A 372 2.60 -12.28 10.01
CA PRO A 372 1.92 -13.09 11.02
C PRO A 372 0.68 -13.80 10.43
N THR A 373 0.19 -14.87 11.05
CA THR A 373 -1.01 -15.57 10.53
C THR A 373 -2.29 -14.83 10.97
N LEU A 374 -3.35 -14.95 10.18
CA LEU A 374 -4.69 -14.46 10.59
C LEU A 374 -5.13 -15.07 11.93
N THR A 375 -4.84 -16.36 12.13
CA THR A 375 -5.12 -17.05 13.39
C THR A 375 -4.36 -16.44 14.57
N ALA A 376 -3.09 -16.05 14.40
CA ALA A 376 -2.33 -15.39 15.45
C ALA A 376 -2.92 -14.02 15.81
N LEU A 377 -3.31 -13.22 14.82
CA LEU A 377 -3.99 -11.94 15.07
C LEU A 377 -5.31 -12.12 15.82
N ARG A 378 -6.14 -13.09 15.40
CA ARG A 378 -7.42 -13.39 16.05
C ARG A 378 -7.25 -13.83 17.49
N ARG A 379 -6.29 -14.72 17.77
CA ARG A 379 -5.98 -15.20 19.13
C ARG A 379 -5.56 -14.06 20.07
N ARG A 380 -4.76 -13.09 19.59
CA ARG A 380 -4.39 -11.89 20.36
C ARG A 380 -5.60 -11.06 20.81
N ARG A 381 -6.74 -11.19 20.12
CA ARG A 381 -7.99 -10.51 20.45
C ARG A 381 -9.00 -11.43 21.18
N GLY A 382 -8.59 -12.66 21.52
CA GLY A 382 -9.47 -13.66 22.14
C GLY A 382 -10.55 -14.20 21.19
N LEU A 383 -10.31 -14.16 19.88
CA LEU A 383 -11.24 -14.67 18.87
C LEU A 383 -10.87 -16.10 18.43
N ALA A 384 -11.88 -16.88 18.05
CA ALA A 384 -11.69 -18.24 17.54
C ALA A 384 -10.79 -18.27 16.29
N PRO A 385 -9.94 -19.29 16.10
CA PRO A 385 -9.04 -19.35 14.94
C PRO A 385 -9.81 -19.51 13.62
N THR A 386 -9.34 -18.86 12.56
CA THR A 386 -9.73 -19.16 11.16
C THR A 386 -8.61 -18.74 10.22
N SER A 387 -8.58 -19.35 9.04
CA SER A 387 -7.72 -18.95 7.90
C SER A 387 -8.54 -18.60 6.65
N LYS A 388 -9.88 -18.64 6.73
CA LYS A 388 -10.79 -18.49 5.58
C LYS A 388 -11.67 -17.24 5.72
N SER A 389 -11.06 -16.06 5.66
CA SER A 389 -11.76 -14.77 5.85
C SER A 389 -12.92 -14.57 4.87
N TRP A 390 -12.67 -14.73 3.56
CA TRP A 390 -13.70 -14.56 2.53
C TRP A 390 -14.90 -15.50 2.70
N ASN A 391 -14.65 -16.76 3.05
CA ASN A 391 -15.75 -17.71 3.28
C ASN A 391 -16.62 -17.26 4.45
N HIS A 392 -16.02 -16.82 5.56
CA HIS A 392 -16.80 -16.32 6.71
C HIS A 392 -17.59 -15.05 6.36
N ILE A 393 -16.99 -14.14 5.59
CA ILE A 393 -17.66 -12.90 5.13
C ILE A 393 -18.89 -13.25 4.28
N LEU A 394 -18.77 -14.21 3.36
CA LEU A 394 -19.85 -14.65 2.48
C LEU A 394 -20.92 -15.47 3.20
N GLU A 395 -20.52 -16.42 4.07
CA GLU A 395 -21.44 -17.26 4.86
C GLU A 395 -22.34 -16.42 5.79
N GLN A 396 -21.83 -15.29 6.26
CA GLN A 396 -22.57 -14.34 7.10
C GLN A 396 -23.38 -13.33 6.28
N SER A 397 -23.39 -13.44 4.95
CA SER A 397 -24.05 -12.49 4.04
C SER A 397 -23.65 -11.03 4.33
N SER A 398 -22.38 -10.79 4.68
CA SER A 398 -21.86 -9.44 4.89
C SER A 398 -22.00 -8.65 3.58
N PRO A 399 -22.47 -7.38 3.64
CA PRO A 399 -22.70 -6.59 2.44
C PRO A 399 -21.38 -6.26 1.74
N ILE A 400 -21.33 -6.46 0.43
CA ILE A 400 -20.19 -6.13 -0.43
C ILE A 400 -20.70 -5.34 -1.62
N VAL A 401 -20.15 -4.15 -1.82
CA VAL A 401 -20.32 -3.34 -3.03
C VAL A 401 -19.09 -3.51 -3.89
N VAL A 402 -19.31 -3.87 -5.15
CA VAL A 402 -18.30 -3.95 -6.20
C VAL A 402 -18.54 -2.76 -7.13
N PRO A 403 -17.74 -1.67 -7.04
CA PRO A 403 -17.92 -0.45 -7.83
C PRO A 403 -17.47 -0.62 -9.28
N ILE A 404 -18.16 -1.49 -10.00
CA ILE A 404 -17.89 -1.88 -11.38
C ILE A 404 -19.22 -2.06 -12.08
N ASN A 405 -19.33 -1.49 -13.28
CA ASN A 405 -20.50 -1.67 -14.13
C ASN A 405 -20.66 -3.15 -14.53
N GLU A 406 -21.87 -3.71 -14.36
CA GLU A 406 -22.12 -5.14 -14.61
C GLU A 406 -21.84 -5.56 -16.06
N VAL A 407 -22.16 -4.71 -17.04
CA VAL A 407 -21.89 -4.97 -18.46
C VAL A 407 -20.38 -4.98 -18.72
N ALA A 408 -19.63 -4.07 -18.09
CA ALA A 408 -18.17 -4.06 -18.14
C ALA A 408 -17.56 -5.30 -17.50
N PHE A 409 -18.10 -5.77 -16.38
CA PHE A 409 -17.59 -6.95 -15.69
C PHE A 409 -17.80 -8.25 -16.46
N GLY A 410 -18.91 -8.36 -17.21
CA GLY A 410 -19.28 -9.60 -17.91
C GLY A 410 -20.51 -10.29 -17.32
N GLY A 411 -21.30 -9.57 -16.53
CA GLY A 411 -22.44 -10.11 -15.81
C GLY A 411 -22.08 -10.47 -14.37
N ARG A 412 -23.08 -10.39 -13.49
CA ARG A 412 -22.95 -10.84 -12.12
C ARG A 412 -22.76 -12.36 -12.05
N PRO A 413 -21.80 -12.87 -11.25
CA PRO A 413 -21.69 -14.29 -10.97
C PRO A 413 -22.94 -14.86 -10.30
N ASN A 414 -23.38 -16.02 -10.81
CA ASN A 414 -24.57 -16.72 -10.34
C ASN A 414 -24.41 -17.26 -8.92
N ASP A 415 -23.18 -17.51 -8.49
CA ASP A 415 -22.84 -18.05 -7.17
C ASP A 415 -22.52 -16.97 -6.14
N TRP A 416 -22.53 -15.68 -6.51
CA TRP A 416 -22.45 -14.61 -5.54
C TRP A 416 -23.77 -14.47 -4.76
N PRO A 417 -23.74 -14.40 -3.42
CA PRO A 417 -24.93 -14.17 -2.62
C PRO A 417 -25.47 -12.76 -2.85
N SER A 418 -26.78 -12.54 -2.65
CA SER A 418 -27.44 -11.24 -2.87
C SER A 418 -26.86 -10.08 -2.05
N SER A 419 -26.04 -10.38 -1.04
CA SER A 419 -25.29 -9.38 -0.27
C SER A 419 -24.11 -8.79 -1.03
N VAL A 420 -23.65 -9.40 -2.12
CA VAL A 420 -22.66 -8.83 -3.05
C VAL A 420 -23.44 -8.10 -4.14
N VAL A 421 -23.11 -6.84 -4.45
CA VAL A 421 -23.83 -6.03 -5.45
C VAL A 421 -22.83 -5.32 -6.34
N LEU A 422 -23.00 -5.46 -7.67
CA LEU A 422 -22.33 -4.63 -8.66
C LEU A 422 -23.05 -3.28 -8.78
N THR A 423 -22.29 -2.19 -8.79
CA THR A 423 -22.83 -0.84 -8.96
C THR A 423 -22.30 -0.24 -10.26
N ASP A 424 -21.44 0.77 -10.15
CA ASP A 424 -20.77 1.40 -11.28
C ASP A 424 -19.38 1.85 -10.87
N PHE A 425 -18.52 2.07 -11.86
CA PHE A 425 -17.18 2.59 -11.64
C PHE A 425 -17.22 3.90 -10.87
N ILE A 426 -16.24 4.10 -9.99
CA ILE A 426 -16.13 5.29 -9.18
C ILE A 426 -14.88 6.08 -9.55
N TYR A 427 -15.06 7.36 -9.81
CA TYR A 427 -14.00 8.27 -10.24
C TYR A 427 -13.90 9.46 -9.30
N LEU A 428 -12.67 9.86 -9.00
CA LEU A 428 -12.42 11.12 -8.33
C LEU A 428 -12.43 12.24 -9.37
N THR A 429 -13.59 12.82 -9.62
CA THR A 429 -13.72 13.98 -10.50
C THR A 429 -13.18 15.21 -9.78
N SER A 430 -12.07 15.76 -10.30
CA SER A 430 -11.65 17.11 -9.94
C SER A 430 -11.81 17.97 -11.18
N ASP A 431 -12.92 18.71 -11.25
CA ASP A 431 -13.19 19.67 -12.34
C ASP A 431 -12.07 20.72 -12.51
N VAL A 432 -11.15 20.80 -11.54
CA VAL A 432 -10.04 21.76 -11.48
C VAL A 432 -8.76 21.27 -12.19
N VAL A 433 -8.59 19.96 -12.44
CA VAL A 433 -7.35 19.47 -13.05
C VAL A 433 -7.49 19.52 -14.57
N GLU A 434 -6.93 20.57 -15.17
CA GLU A 434 -6.82 20.70 -16.61
C GLU A 434 -5.62 19.95 -17.18
N LEU A 435 -5.67 19.65 -18.48
CA LEU A 435 -4.49 19.18 -19.20
C LEU A 435 -3.46 20.31 -19.25
N GLU A 436 -2.18 19.97 -19.12
CA GLU A 436 -1.10 20.96 -19.20
C GLU A 436 -1.14 21.69 -20.56
N PRO A 437 -0.92 23.02 -20.62
CA PRO A 437 -1.04 23.78 -21.87
C PRO A 437 -0.18 23.25 -23.02
N ASN A 438 1.03 22.76 -22.73
CA ASN A 438 1.91 22.17 -23.73
C ASN A 438 1.36 20.85 -24.28
N LEU A 439 0.73 20.03 -23.44
CA LEU A 439 0.03 18.81 -23.87
C LEU A 439 -1.19 19.17 -24.72
N VAL A 440 -1.90 20.24 -24.37
CA VAL A 440 -3.03 20.76 -25.18
C VAL A 440 -2.57 21.16 -26.57
N SER A 441 -1.53 22.00 -26.66
CA SER A 441 -0.94 22.41 -27.94
C SER A 441 -0.45 21.23 -28.78
N PHE A 442 0.18 20.24 -28.15
CA PHE A 442 0.63 19.02 -28.83
C PHE A 442 -0.53 18.24 -29.48
N LEU A 443 -1.63 18.09 -28.74
CA LEU A 443 -2.84 17.38 -29.17
C LEU A 443 -3.63 18.16 -30.23
N ASP A 444 -3.73 19.48 -30.11
CA ASP A 444 -4.39 20.33 -31.11
C ASP A 444 -3.65 20.29 -32.44
N LYS A 445 -2.32 20.27 -32.41
CA LYS A 445 -1.50 20.09 -33.61
C LYS A 445 -1.62 18.67 -34.19
N ALA A 446 -1.83 17.64 -33.36
CA ALA A 446 -2.11 16.28 -33.85
C ALA A 446 -3.39 16.26 -34.69
N LYS A 447 -4.44 16.92 -34.17
CA LYS A 447 -5.73 17.08 -34.84
C LYS A 447 -5.60 17.89 -36.13
N ALA A 448 -4.86 19.01 -36.11
CA ALA A 448 -4.62 19.84 -37.30
C ALA A 448 -3.92 19.05 -38.42
N ASP A 449 -2.95 18.21 -38.07
CA ASP A 449 -2.19 17.40 -39.02
C ASP A 449 -2.93 16.10 -39.42
N SER A 450 -4.14 15.86 -38.88
CA SER A 450 -4.90 14.62 -39.07
C SER A 450 -4.10 13.36 -38.70
N CYS A 451 -3.26 13.47 -37.68
CA CYS A 451 -2.45 12.38 -37.15
C CYS A 451 -3.15 11.71 -35.96
N PRO A 452 -3.19 10.38 -35.89
CA PRO A 452 -3.76 9.70 -34.74
C PRO A 452 -2.92 9.91 -33.48
N VAL A 453 -3.57 9.91 -32.32
CA VAL A 453 -2.94 10.06 -31.01
C VAL A 453 -2.92 8.70 -30.30
N VAL A 454 -1.72 8.23 -29.95
CA VAL A 454 -1.52 7.05 -29.12
C VAL A 454 -1.05 7.48 -27.74
N VAL A 455 -1.77 7.08 -26.69
CA VAL A 455 -1.37 7.35 -25.31
C VAL A 455 -0.78 6.08 -24.70
N ILE A 456 0.41 6.18 -24.14
CA ILE A 456 1.12 5.07 -23.50
C ILE A 456 1.28 5.39 -22.02
N GLY A 457 0.80 4.51 -21.14
CA GLY A 457 0.86 4.75 -19.70
C GLY A 457 0.77 3.47 -18.88
N PHE A 458 1.76 3.25 -18.01
CA PHE A 458 1.82 2.07 -17.15
C PHE A 458 1.58 2.39 -15.66
N SER A 459 1.11 3.61 -15.36
CA SER A 459 0.83 4.07 -13.99
C SER A 459 2.02 3.82 -13.06
N SER A 460 1.77 3.36 -11.82
CA SER A 460 2.82 3.01 -10.85
C SER A 460 3.45 1.62 -11.08
N MET A 461 3.20 0.95 -12.22
CA MET A 461 3.80 -0.36 -12.49
C MET A 461 5.30 -0.22 -12.75
N PRO A 462 6.14 -1.13 -12.22
CA PRO A 462 7.60 -0.98 -12.21
C PRO A 462 8.26 -1.27 -13.56
N ILE A 463 7.69 -0.84 -14.68
CA ILE A 463 8.26 -1.06 -16.02
C ILE A 463 9.51 -0.20 -16.20
N PRO A 464 10.64 -0.77 -16.67
CA PRO A 464 11.84 0.00 -16.98
C PRO A 464 11.55 1.11 -18.00
N ARG A 465 12.03 2.33 -17.74
CA ARG A 465 11.87 3.47 -18.67
C ARG A 465 12.42 3.14 -20.05
N GLU A 466 13.51 2.38 -20.11
CA GLU A 466 14.14 1.93 -21.35
C GLU A 466 13.18 1.10 -22.23
N ASP A 467 12.37 0.22 -21.65
CA ASP A 467 11.41 -0.60 -22.42
C ASP A 467 10.26 0.26 -22.96
N ILE A 468 9.77 1.21 -22.15
CA ILE A 468 8.75 2.18 -22.57
C ILE A 468 9.29 3.03 -23.74
N THR A 469 10.50 3.56 -23.61
CA THR A 469 11.13 4.39 -24.64
C THR A 469 11.34 3.61 -25.94
N LYS A 470 11.77 2.34 -25.88
CA LYS A 470 11.90 1.49 -27.08
C LYS A 470 10.56 1.30 -27.80
N ILE A 471 9.47 1.10 -27.05
CA ILE A 471 8.13 1.02 -27.64
C ILE A 471 7.76 2.34 -28.31
N VAL A 472 7.93 3.47 -27.60
CA VAL A 472 7.63 4.81 -28.13
C VAL A 472 8.39 5.08 -29.44
N ILE A 473 9.70 4.83 -29.46
CA ILE A 473 10.54 5.04 -30.65
C ILE A 473 10.04 4.17 -31.81
N ARG A 474 9.81 2.87 -31.57
CA ARG A 474 9.33 1.96 -32.63
C ARG A 474 7.99 2.38 -33.20
N LEU A 475 7.04 2.79 -32.35
CA LEU A 475 5.74 3.25 -32.81
C LEU A 475 5.86 4.55 -33.62
N ALA A 476 6.70 5.50 -33.18
CA ALA A 476 6.90 6.75 -33.88
C ALA A 476 7.57 6.57 -35.26
N GLU A 477 8.52 5.63 -35.36
CA GLU A 477 9.31 5.42 -36.58
C GLU A 477 8.68 4.43 -37.56
N GLN A 478 7.92 3.44 -37.07
CA GLN A 478 7.54 2.26 -37.87
C GLN A 478 6.04 2.09 -38.09
N CYS A 479 5.17 2.74 -37.30
CA CYS A 479 3.73 2.67 -37.55
C CYS A 479 3.35 3.35 -38.86
N GLN A 480 2.54 2.68 -39.67
CA GLN A 480 2.12 3.16 -40.99
C GLN A 480 1.34 4.47 -40.89
N ARG A 481 0.58 4.63 -39.80
CA ARG A 481 -0.30 5.79 -39.56
C ARG A 481 0.43 7.00 -38.96
N LYS A 482 1.74 6.90 -38.69
CA LYS A 482 2.59 7.96 -38.13
C LYS A 482 1.92 8.68 -36.94
N PRO A 483 1.58 7.94 -35.87
CA PRO A 483 0.87 8.52 -34.73
C PRO A 483 1.73 9.52 -33.98
N ARG A 484 1.06 10.46 -33.32
CA ARG A 484 1.64 11.24 -32.23
C ARG A 484 1.49 10.50 -30.92
N ILE A 485 2.54 10.49 -30.11
CA ILE A 485 2.61 9.64 -28.93
C ILE A 485 2.69 10.49 -27.68
N VAL A 486 1.74 10.28 -26.76
CA VAL A 486 1.80 10.83 -25.40
C VAL A 486 2.31 9.72 -24.47
N SER A 487 3.51 9.88 -23.93
CA SER A 487 4.14 8.91 -23.03
C SER A 487 4.06 9.38 -21.58
N LEU A 488 3.27 8.67 -20.78
CA LEU A 488 3.04 8.92 -19.36
C LEU A 488 3.97 8.04 -18.52
N LEU A 489 5.01 8.64 -17.94
CA LEU A 489 6.12 7.90 -17.32
C LEU A 489 5.98 7.71 -15.80
N GLY A 490 5.10 8.45 -15.12
CA GLY A 490 5.03 8.42 -13.66
C GLY A 490 6.39 8.73 -13.04
N ASP A 491 6.76 7.98 -12.00
CA ASP A 491 8.05 8.15 -11.32
C ASP A 491 9.23 7.59 -12.11
N SER A 492 8.98 6.81 -13.18
CA SER A 492 10.05 6.27 -14.03
C SER A 492 10.76 7.36 -14.85
N ILE A 493 10.18 8.56 -14.94
CA ILE A 493 10.78 9.72 -15.61
C ILE A 493 12.14 10.13 -15.02
N MET A 494 12.45 9.69 -13.78
CA MET A 494 13.74 9.94 -13.13
C MET A 494 14.81 8.89 -13.47
N GLN A 495 14.46 7.78 -14.14
CA GLN A 495 15.42 6.76 -14.54
C GLN A 495 16.25 7.24 -15.73
N THR A 496 17.55 6.96 -15.73
CA THR A 496 18.45 7.24 -16.84
C THR A 496 18.17 6.30 -18.00
N LEU A 497 18.17 6.86 -19.22
CA LEU A 497 18.13 6.09 -20.46
C LEU A 497 19.55 5.82 -20.96
N CYS A 498 19.71 4.80 -21.78
CA CYS A 498 20.97 4.66 -22.52
C CYS A 498 21.11 5.84 -23.51
N SER A 499 22.36 6.26 -23.79
CA SER A 499 22.64 7.45 -24.61
C SER A 499 21.99 7.41 -25.98
N ARG A 500 21.93 6.23 -26.61
CA ARG A 500 21.27 6.03 -27.90
C ARG A 500 19.77 6.26 -27.82
N SER A 501 19.08 5.61 -26.88
CA SER A 501 17.63 5.76 -26.70
C SER A 501 17.25 7.19 -26.33
N GLN A 502 18.08 7.86 -25.51
CA GLN A 502 17.90 9.27 -25.18
C GLN A 502 17.99 10.16 -26.42
N ALA A 503 19.04 10.02 -27.24
CA ALA A 503 19.22 10.82 -28.44
C ALA A 503 18.07 10.65 -29.45
N GLN A 504 17.63 9.42 -29.71
CA GLN A 504 16.49 9.15 -30.60
C GLN A 504 15.18 9.74 -30.05
N LEU A 505 14.95 9.62 -28.75
CA LEU A 505 13.79 10.19 -28.11
C LEU A 505 13.79 11.72 -28.18
N ASP A 506 14.93 12.37 -27.92
CA ASP A 506 15.07 13.82 -27.98
C ASP A 506 14.81 14.35 -29.40
N GLU A 507 15.26 13.62 -30.42
CA GLU A 507 14.95 13.94 -31.81
C GLU A 507 13.44 13.89 -32.08
N LEU A 508 12.73 12.85 -31.63
CA LEU A 508 11.28 12.71 -31.79
C LEU A 508 10.48 13.77 -31.02
N ILE A 509 10.95 14.18 -29.85
CA ILE A 509 10.38 15.28 -29.08
C ILE A 509 10.59 16.60 -29.84
N SER A 510 11.79 16.86 -30.38
CA SER A 510 12.08 18.08 -31.13
C SER A 510 11.24 18.21 -32.41
N LYS A 511 10.87 17.08 -33.03
CA LYS A 511 9.96 17.00 -34.18
C LYS A 511 8.48 17.08 -33.80
N ASN A 512 8.17 17.19 -32.51
CA ASN A 512 6.81 17.21 -31.98
C ASN A 512 5.99 15.96 -32.37
N ILE A 513 6.66 14.80 -32.38
CA ILE A 513 6.04 13.47 -32.61
C ILE A 513 5.73 12.80 -31.25
N VAL A 514 6.57 13.04 -30.25
CA VAL A 514 6.44 12.47 -28.89
C VAL A 514 6.29 13.60 -27.86
N PHE A 515 5.35 13.44 -26.94
CA PHE A 515 5.20 14.26 -25.74
C PHE A 515 5.40 13.40 -24.50
N GLN A 516 6.29 13.81 -23.58
CA GLN A 516 6.48 13.12 -22.30
C GLN A 516 5.84 13.91 -21.17
N ALA A 517 5.10 13.21 -20.31
CA ALA A 517 4.54 13.78 -19.09
C ALA A 517 4.72 12.81 -17.92
N ARG A 518 4.71 13.34 -16.69
CA ARG A 518 4.63 12.51 -15.49
C ARG A 518 3.26 11.81 -15.40
N GLY A 519 2.19 12.51 -15.74
CA GLY A 519 0.83 12.00 -15.76
C GLY A 519 -0.14 13.05 -16.29
N ALA A 520 -1.40 12.66 -16.51
CA ALA A 520 -2.47 13.54 -16.96
C ALA A 520 -3.83 13.00 -16.50
N PRO A 521 -4.87 13.84 -16.35
CA PRO A 521 -6.24 13.38 -16.11
C PRO A 521 -6.74 12.54 -17.29
N PHE A 522 -6.98 11.24 -17.07
CA PHE A 522 -7.36 10.29 -18.12
C PHE A 522 -8.69 10.63 -18.79
N ASN A 523 -9.68 11.04 -18.01
CA ASN A 523 -10.99 11.45 -18.54
C ASN A 523 -10.88 12.52 -19.64
N LYS A 524 -9.95 13.48 -19.52
CA LYS A 524 -9.72 14.52 -20.54
C LYS A 524 -8.74 14.11 -21.63
N LEU A 525 -7.72 13.31 -21.28
CA LEU A 525 -6.70 12.90 -22.23
C LEU A 525 -7.22 11.83 -23.20
N PHE A 526 -7.96 10.84 -22.72
CA PHE A 526 -8.43 9.72 -23.53
C PHE A 526 -9.54 10.13 -24.50
N GLU A 527 -10.32 11.16 -24.19
CA GLU A 527 -11.25 11.79 -25.15
C GLU A 527 -10.55 12.35 -26.39
N ARG A 528 -9.23 12.59 -26.33
CA ARG A 528 -8.41 13.07 -27.45
C ARG A 528 -7.40 12.02 -27.96
N ALA A 529 -7.58 10.77 -27.56
CA ALA A 529 -6.76 9.65 -28.02
C ALA A 529 -7.52 8.82 -29.07
N ASP A 530 -6.79 8.16 -29.96
CA ASP A 530 -7.34 7.18 -30.92
C ASP A 530 -7.08 5.74 -30.47
N CYS A 531 -6.07 5.52 -29.62
CA CYS A 531 -5.76 4.23 -29.02
C CYS A 531 -4.94 4.44 -27.73
N VAL A 532 -5.10 3.53 -26.76
CA VAL A 532 -4.27 3.51 -25.54
C VAL A 532 -3.44 2.23 -25.43
N VAL A 533 -2.21 2.35 -24.92
CA VAL A 533 -1.35 1.24 -24.53
C VAL A 533 -1.15 1.31 -23.02
N ILE A 534 -1.78 0.40 -22.28
CA ILE A 534 -1.87 0.48 -20.82
C ILE A 534 -1.63 -0.87 -20.15
N HIS A 535 -1.31 -0.82 -18.85
CA HIS A 535 -1.06 -2.03 -18.05
C HIS A 535 -2.28 -2.90 -17.77
N GLY A 536 -3.49 -2.45 -18.09
CA GLY A 536 -4.73 -3.20 -17.85
C GLY A 536 -5.27 -3.10 -16.42
N GLY A 537 -4.83 -2.14 -15.60
CA GLY A 537 -5.48 -1.93 -14.30
C GLY A 537 -6.88 -1.35 -14.44
N LEU A 538 -7.77 -1.63 -13.47
CA LEU A 538 -9.16 -1.17 -13.46
C LEU A 538 -9.32 0.32 -13.82
N GLY A 539 -8.55 1.21 -13.17
CA GLY A 539 -8.71 2.66 -13.34
C GLY A 539 -8.49 3.14 -14.77
N ALA A 540 -7.33 2.82 -15.36
CA ALA A 540 -7.02 3.22 -16.75
C ALA A 540 -7.93 2.51 -17.75
N THR A 541 -8.23 1.23 -17.53
CA THR A 541 -9.07 0.43 -18.44
C THR A 541 -10.50 0.97 -18.50
N SER A 542 -11.10 1.27 -17.34
CA SER A 542 -12.47 1.79 -17.29
C SER A 542 -12.60 3.18 -17.91
N GLU A 543 -11.63 4.08 -17.70
CA GLU A 543 -11.58 5.39 -18.38
C GLU A 543 -11.47 5.24 -19.91
N ALA A 544 -10.64 4.30 -20.39
CA ALA A 544 -10.49 4.04 -21.82
C ALA A 544 -11.76 3.42 -22.43
N MET A 545 -12.43 2.51 -21.72
CA MET A 545 -13.73 1.97 -22.14
C MET A 545 -14.78 3.09 -22.27
N ARG A 546 -14.80 4.05 -21.33
CA ARG A 546 -15.70 5.22 -21.38
C ARG A 546 -15.40 6.15 -22.54
N ALA A 547 -14.12 6.38 -22.81
CA ALA A 547 -13.66 7.16 -23.97
C ALA A 547 -13.98 6.47 -25.31
N SER A 548 -14.46 5.22 -25.30
CA SER A 548 -14.90 4.48 -26.49
C SER A 548 -13.80 4.29 -27.53
N ILE A 549 -12.58 4.02 -27.05
CA ILE A 549 -11.37 3.83 -27.87
C ILE A 549 -10.78 2.42 -27.73
N PRO A 550 -10.08 1.91 -28.76
CA PRO A 550 -9.29 0.69 -28.68
C PRO A 550 -8.29 0.68 -27.52
N ILE A 551 -8.17 -0.48 -26.87
CA ILE A 551 -7.29 -0.68 -25.71
C ILE A 551 -6.25 -1.76 -26.03
N ILE A 552 -4.97 -1.46 -25.85
CA ILE A 552 -3.89 -2.45 -25.92
C ILE A 552 -3.39 -2.69 -24.50
N CYS A 553 -3.78 -3.83 -23.92
CA CYS A 553 -3.36 -4.25 -22.59
C CYS A 553 -2.00 -4.98 -22.65
N THR A 554 -0.98 -4.38 -22.04
CA THR A 554 0.39 -4.91 -22.00
C THR A 554 1.13 -4.43 -20.76
N GLY A 555 2.12 -5.18 -20.30
CA GLY A 555 2.88 -4.80 -19.12
C GLY A 555 3.37 -6.03 -18.39
N VAL A 556 3.34 -5.97 -17.06
CA VAL A 556 3.72 -7.11 -16.22
C VAL A 556 2.58 -8.14 -16.10
N LEU A 557 1.33 -7.73 -16.39
CA LEU A 557 0.13 -8.59 -16.39
C LEU A 557 -0.08 -9.27 -15.03
N LEU A 558 -0.14 -8.45 -13.99
CA LEU A 558 -0.30 -8.86 -12.60
C LEU A 558 -1.73 -8.68 -12.11
N MET A 559 -2.16 -9.58 -11.21
CA MET A 559 -3.45 -9.47 -10.51
C MET A 559 -4.62 -9.28 -11.49
N ASP A 560 -5.38 -8.19 -11.36
CA ASP A 560 -6.56 -7.87 -12.16
C ASP A 560 -6.25 -7.51 -13.62
N GLN A 561 -4.98 -7.25 -13.96
CA GLN A 561 -4.58 -6.84 -15.31
C GLN A 561 -4.91 -7.88 -16.37
N ARG A 562 -4.76 -9.16 -16.02
CA ARG A 562 -5.09 -10.27 -16.93
C ARG A 562 -6.59 -10.38 -17.13
N PHE A 563 -7.36 -10.24 -16.05
CA PHE A 563 -8.82 -10.23 -16.10
C PHE A 563 -9.31 -9.10 -17.03
N TRP A 564 -8.85 -7.87 -16.82
CA TRP A 564 -9.30 -6.74 -17.61
C TRP A 564 -8.88 -6.81 -19.07
N GLY A 565 -7.66 -7.24 -19.38
CA GLY A 565 -7.27 -7.40 -20.78
C GLY A 565 -7.99 -8.55 -21.49
N ASN A 566 -8.24 -9.68 -20.82
CA ASN A 566 -9.11 -10.75 -21.35
C ASN A 566 -10.54 -10.24 -21.55
N ARG A 567 -11.06 -9.43 -20.61
CA ARG A 567 -12.39 -8.84 -20.72
C ARG A 567 -12.47 -7.90 -21.92
N CYS A 568 -11.48 -7.03 -22.13
CA CYS A 568 -11.40 -6.15 -23.28
C CYS A 568 -11.36 -6.93 -24.61
N LYS A 569 -10.60 -8.03 -24.66
CA LYS A 569 -10.58 -8.94 -25.81
C LYS A 569 -11.95 -9.58 -26.04
N ALA A 570 -12.60 -10.08 -24.98
CA ALA A 570 -13.88 -10.78 -25.07
C ALA A 570 -15.02 -9.88 -25.59
N ILE A 571 -14.99 -8.58 -25.29
CA ILE A 571 -15.93 -7.60 -25.86
C ILE A 571 -15.47 -7.01 -27.20
N GLY A 572 -14.31 -7.44 -27.71
CA GLY A 572 -13.81 -7.06 -29.00
C GLY A 572 -13.19 -5.67 -29.09
N ILE A 573 -12.79 -5.04 -27.97
CA ILE A 573 -12.18 -3.69 -27.96
C ILE A 573 -10.64 -3.70 -27.85
N ALA A 574 -10.05 -4.89 -27.75
CA ALA A 574 -8.62 -5.08 -27.57
C ALA A 574 -8.12 -6.34 -28.32
N PRO A 575 -6.86 -6.35 -28.79
CA PRO A 575 -6.20 -7.56 -29.23
C PRO A 575 -5.77 -8.45 -28.04
N ASP A 576 -5.15 -9.58 -28.35
CA ASP A 576 -4.50 -10.43 -27.34
C ASP A 576 -3.44 -9.68 -26.53
N MET A 577 -3.50 -9.82 -25.20
CA MET A 577 -2.50 -9.29 -24.30
C MET A 577 -1.12 -9.88 -24.56
N LYS A 578 -0.10 -9.05 -24.40
CA LYS A 578 1.29 -9.50 -24.42
C LYS A 578 2.01 -9.00 -23.17
N HIS A 579 2.82 -9.85 -22.56
CA HIS A 579 3.76 -9.40 -21.53
C HIS A 579 4.73 -8.39 -22.16
N ILE A 580 5.20 -7.41 -21.38
CA ILE A 580 6.01 -6.29 -21.89
C ILE A 580 7.22 -6.75 -22.71
N SER A 581 7.87 -7.83 -22.29
CA SER A 581 9.02 -8.43 -22.98
C SER A 581 8.70 -8.94 -24.39
N ALA A 582 7.46 -9.37 -24.65
CA ALA A 582 6.98 -9.83 -25.96
C ALA A 582 6.22 -8.73 -26.72
N PHE A 583 5.79 -7.68 -26.02
CA PHE A 583 5.06 -6.58 -26.62
C PHE A 583 5.97 -5.68 -27.45
N THR A 584 7.22 -5.46 -27.06
CA THR A 584 8.16 -4.61 -27.83
C THR A 584 8.30 -5.03 -29.29
N SER A 585 8.27 -6.32 -29.60
CA SER A 585 8.31 -6.82 -30.98
C SER A 585 6.96 -6.75 -31.71
N ALA A 586 5.85 -6.73 -30.98
CA ALA A 586 4.50 -6.73 -31.51
C ALA A 586 3.80 -5.36 -31.47
N CYS A 587 4.43 -4.35 -30.86
CA CYS A 587 3.79 -3.07 -30.57
C CYS A 587 3.30 -2.37 -31.85
N VAL A 588 4.13 -2.36 -32.90
CA VAL A 588 3.80 -1.74 -34.19
C VAL A 588 2.58 -2.40 -34.81
N SER A 589 2.54 -3.73 -34.91
CA SER A 589 1.41 -4.43 -35.51
C SER A 589 0.13 -4.23 -34.71
N GLN A 590 0.16 -4.36 -33.38
CA GLN A 590 -1.04 -4.19 -32.56
C GLN A 590 -1.58 -2.76 -32.59
N VAL A 591 -0.69 -1.75 -32.65
CA VAL A 591 -1.11 -0.34 -32.76
C VAL A 591 -1.62 -0.03 -34.16
N ASP A 592 -0.96 -0.51 -35.22
CA ASP A 592 -1.46 -0.31 -36.60
C ASP A 592 -2.84 -0.96 -36.80
N ASP A 593 -3.07 -2.16 -36.26
CA ASP A 593 -4.38 -2.82 -36.28
C ASP A 593 -5.45 -2.00 -35.53
N ALA A 594 -5.10 -1.44 -34.36
CA ALA A 594 -5.99 -0.60 -33.57
C ALA A 594 -6.26 0.78 -34.19
N LEU A 595 -5.35 1.28 -35.02
CA LEU A 595 -5.47 2.55 -35.74
C LEU A 595 -5.99 2.39 -37.18
N ALA A 596 -6.19 1.15 -37.65
CA ALA A 596 -6.69 0.90 -38.98
C ALA A 596 -8.11 1.49 -39.15
N PRO A 597 -8.42 2.12 -40.29
CA PRO A 597 -9.78 2.59 -40.57
C PRO A 597 -10.78 1.43 -40.45
N ASP A 598 -11.92 1.68 -39.82
CA ASP A 598 -13.01 0.69 -39.64
C ASP A 598 -12.57 -0.64 -39.00
N ASN A 599 -11.52 -0.62 -38.18
CA ASN A 599 -11.11 -1.82 -37.46
C ASN A 599 -12.20 -2.25 -36.46
N GLY A 600 -12.30 -3.57 -36.25
CA GLY A 600 -13.29 -4.16 -35.36
C GLY A 600 -13.21 -3.64 -33.92
N PHE A 601 -12.02 -3.25 -33.45
CA PHE A 601 -11.83 -2.73 -32.09
C PHE A 601 -12.49 -1.37 -31.88
N LEU A 602 -12.31 -0.44 -32.82
CA LEU A 602 -12.90 0.90 -32.73
C LEU A 602 -14.43 0.83 -32.86
N VAL A 603 -14.95 -0.01 -33.77
CA VAL A 603 -16.39 -0.23 -33.91
C VAL A 603 -16.98 -0.81 -32.62
N ALA A 604 -16.35 -1.84 -32.06
CA ALA A 604 -16.79 -2.44 -30.80
C ALA A 604 -16.70 -1.43 -29.64
N ALA A 605 -15.64 -0.62 -29.57
CA ALA A 605 -15.45 0.35 -28.49
C ALA A 605 -16.54 1.44 -28.52
N ARG A 606 -16.89 1.94 -29.71
CA ARG A 606 -17.98 2.91 -29.91
C ARG A 606 -19.37 2.35 -29.62
N GLN A 607 -19.58 1.05 -29.84
CA GLN A 607 -20.82 0.37 -29.45
C GLN A 607 -20.87 0.07 -27.94
N PHE A 608 -19.71 -0.17 -27.33
CA PHE A 608 -19.61 -0.60 -25.95
C PHE A 608 -19.66 0.56 -24.95
N GLY A 609 -18.88 1.62 -25.18
CA GLY A 609 -18.74 2.75 -24.25
C GLY A 609 -20.06 3.37 -23.78
N PRO A 610 -21.06 3.63 -24.66
CA PRO A 610 -22.37 4.14 -24.23
C PRO A 610 -23.13 3.23 -23.25
N ARG A 611 -22.86 1.92 -23.26
CA ARG A 611 -23.56 0.94 -22.40
C ARG A 611 -23.08 0.94 -20.96
N ILE A 612 -21.93 1.57 -20.69
CA ILE A 612 -21.31 1.64 -19.36
C ILE A 612 -21.28 3.07 -18.81
N GLN A 613 -22.03 3.98 -19.42
CA GLN A 613 -22.17 5.34 -18.90
C GLN A 613 -22.98 5.31 -17.60
N ALA A 614 -22.45 5.98 -16.57
CA ALA A 614 -23.06 5.98 -15.26
C ALA A 614 -24.41 6.72 -15.28
N PRO A 615 -25.51 6.10 -14.81
CA PRO A 615 -26.86 6.59 -15.06
C PRO A 615 -27.26 7.82 -14.24
N LEU A 616 -26.59 8.08 -13.11
CA LEU A 616 -26.92 9.17 -12.19
C LEU A 616 -25.96 10.35 -12.27
N ASP A 617 -24.66 10.06 -12.34
CA ASP A 617 -23.63 11.08 -12.45
C ASP A 617 -22.37 10.49 -13.12
N PRO A 618 -21.60 11.29 -13.88
CA PRO A 618 -20.43 10.79 -14.58
C PRO A 618 -19.31 10.27 -13.68
N SER A 619 -19.32 10.53 -12.37
CA SER A 619 -18.29 10.02 -11.45
C SER A 619 -18.65 8.65 -10.85
N GLY A 620 -19.90 8.22 -10.98
CA GLY A 620 -20.47 7.03 -10.32
C GLY A 620 -20.51 7.11 -8.79
N VAL A 621 -20.19 8.26 -8.19
CA VAL A 621 -20.18 8.44 -6.74
C VAL A 621 -21.59 8.28 -6.16
N THR A 622 -22.62 8.83 -6.81
CA THR A 622 -23.99 8.84 -6.27
C THR A 622 -24.58 7.44 -6.19
N VAL A 623 -24.39 6.61 -7.23
CA VAL A 623 -24.90 5.23 -7.21
C VAL A 623 -24.21 4.38 -6.13
N ASN A 624 -22.90 4.56 -5.97
CA ASN A 624 -22.14 3.89 -4.92
C ASN A 624 -22.56 4.33 -3.52
N VAL A 625 -22.68 5.65 -3.28
CA VAL A 625 -23.12 6.21 -2.00
C VAL A 625 -24.54 5.78 -1.66
N ARG A 626 -25.46 5.78 -2.64
CA ARG A 626 -26.85 5.32 -2.42
C ARG A 626 -26.90 3.85 -2.04
N THR A 627 -26.14 3.01 -2.74
CA THR A 627 -26.09 1.57 -2.48
C THR A 627 -25.49 1.27 -1.11
N ILE A 628 -24.35 1.87 -0.78
CA ILE A 628 -23.69 1.71 0.52
C ILE A 628 -24.60 2.19 1.66
N ALA A 629 -25.22 3.36 1.52
CA ALA A 629 -26.12 3.88 2.54
C ALA A 629 -27.34 2.97 2.76
N GLN A 630 -27.83 2.32 1.72
CA GLN A 630 -28.93 1.35 1.83
C GLN A 630 -28.47 0.05 2.49
N MET A 631 -27.36 -0.54 2.06
CA MET A 631 -26.85 -1.80 2.59
C MET A 631 -26.37 -1.69 4.05
N LEU A 632 -25.85 -0.52 4.44
CA LEU A 632 -25.46 -0.25 5.83
C LEU A 632 -26.65 -0.13 6.81
N LYS A 633 -27.90 -0.08 6.34
CA LYS A 633 -29.07 -0.12 7.23
C LYS A 633 -29.31 -1.52 7.80
N THR A 634 -28.90 -2.55 7.07
CA THR A 634 -29.08 -3.96 7.44
C THR A 634 -27.76 -4.67 7.72
N ALA A 635 -26.63 -3.97 7.63
CA ALA A 635 -25.32 -4.51 7.94
C ALA A 635 -25.25 -4.87 9.42
N VAL A 636 -24.78 -6.08 9.71
CA VAL A 636 -24.57 -6.58 11.07
C VAL A 636 -23.09 -6.88 11.30
N PRO A 637 -22.62 -6.85 12.56
CA PRO A 637 -21.28 -7.30 12.89
C PRO A 637 -21.09 -8.78 12.56
N ILE A 638 -19.88 -9.16 12.14
CA ILE A 638 -19.53 -10.56 11.89
C ILE A 638 -19.60 -11.35 13.20
N LYS A 639 -20.20 -12.54 13.15
CA LYS A 639 -20.23 -13.51 14.25
C LYS A 639 -19.58 -14.80 13.80
N THR A 640 -18.29 -14.99 14.10
CA THR A 640 -17.65 -16.29 13.89
C THR A 640 -18.21 -17.26 14.95
N LYS A 641 -18.86 -18.34 14.51
CA LYS A 641 -19.35 -19.37 15.43
C LYS A 641 -18.15 -19.97 16.18
N LEU A 642 -18.25 -20.09 17.50
CA LEU A 642 -17.37 -20.99 18.26
C LEU A 642 -17.47 -22.37 17.61
N CYS A 643 -16.34 -22.95 17.20
CA CYS A 643 -16.31 -24.39 16.95
C CYS A 643 -16.73 -25.05 18.27
N LYS A 644 -17.92 -25.66 18.30
CA LYS A 644 -18.29 -26.58 19.36
C LYS A 644 -17.38 -27.80 19.23
N SER A 645 -16.28 -27.85 19.97
CA SER A 645 -15.68 -29.08 20.50
C SER A 645 -14.40 -28.77 21.27
N GLU A 646 -14.52 -28.51 22.58
CA GLU A 646 -13.48 -28.86 23.56
C GLU A 646 -14.06 -29.12 24.97
N ASP A 647 -15.37 -29.39 25.09
CA ASP A 647 -16.01 -29.93 26.31
C ASP A 647 -16.01 -31.48 26.30
N ALA A 648 -14.94 -32.09 25.81
CA ALA A 648 -14.80 -33.54 25.80
C ALA A 648 -13.36 -34.00 26.07
N VAL A 649 -12.67 -33.36 27.03
CA VAL A 649 -11.60 -34.02 27.79
C VAL A 649 -11.70 -33.55 29.25
N ALA A 650 -12.83 -33.86 29.88
CA ALA A 650 -12.85 -34.16 31.31
C ALA A 650 -12.83 -35.69 31.40
N GLY A 651 -11.68 -36.24 31.78
CA GLY A 651 -11.40 -37.67 31.87
C GLY A 651 -9.93 -37.89 32.18
#